data_AF-A0A1K2F697-F1
#
_entry.id   AF-A0A1K2F697-F1
#
_cell.length_a   1.000
_cell.length_b   1.000
_cell.length_c   1.000
_cell.angle_alpha   90.00
_cell.angle_beta   90.00
_cell.angle_gamma   90.00
#
_symmetry.space_group_name_H-M   'P 1'
#
loop_
_entity.id
_entity.type
_entity.pdbx_description
1 polymer ?
#
loop_
_entity_poly.entity_id
_entity_poly.type
_entity_poly.pdbx_seq_one_letter_code
_entity_poly.pdbx_strand_id
1 'polypeptide(L)'
;MAEKEINKENTDVWAKAVTLFTGYRVPERKKIFETLSSSEKIPLFRMGLKSMGVRAVTPADYTALSGWMTNKGQDYDLVFYTAKGGDGAHGGVRMQRARIVFIGVPADDNGRAMLLDPGSMIVGGTFKGVMGNNWDSAPMAQYIAGAKAALDELVLKGTTRGFGYNDLVVKDVDTVDLASFTRTAQAFDRAKKFFEEQANTLEQWEKSLGKDHASWKGQAAGVFQTLILQVHKNYQNYVDQFGGKNYRATNTTIDGYSPRSTYGDAIAGAQRDLLEQARRLRAAWSKWASTGEHDPHRALLQELNELSEWVIQNNVMQIRVSQGGLNYTDDVKPSILPFYTTTPAFRQHHPEFGDLAVEANWKKVGEKAVARWIRHIDAVLTPAASKAISELQKRWGDAAEALGETLKTKSTASLSEAFQQEQNQLSQKRLDKVNQDLNEKLSGLGNSVSTLSTDLSAGLNSGLSNLGTEFGKGFQNLNADSGRAAEEITKGLNSLGGGLDGLRTGGVSADSPGLPGTTSLNNMLGKSPAFNLNAGVADTHSSLKNSDGSTTKLNSDGSLTTTRPDGSVSLFNPATGMMTTTSRDGKTKSESLDPGAALTNPDGSTTTLNRDGTLTTKFPDGSSTVINPSTGSTVTTQPDGS
;
A
#
# COMPACT_ATOMS: atom_id res chain seq x y z
N MET A 1 -5.98 13.61 -8.43
CA MET A 1 -5.77 14.94 -9.05
C MET A 1 -5.17 16.00 -8.13
N ALA A 2 -4.96 15.76 -6.82
CA ALA A 2 -4.40 16.75 -5.90
C ALA A 2 -2.85 16.83 -5.87
N GLU A 3 -2.15 15.99 -6.63
CA GLU A 3 -0.68 15.86 -6.57
C GLU A 3 0.09 16.86 -7.44
N LYS A 4 -0.58 17.57 -8.36
CA LYS A 4 0.09 18.39 -9.39
C LYS A 4 0.18 19.89 -9.11
N GLU A 5 -0.44 20.42 -8.06
CA GLU A 5 -0.35 21.86 -7.73
C GLU A 5 0.57 22.20 -6.54
N ILE A 6 1.13 21.23 -5.82
CA ILE A 6 1.87 21.49 -4.56
C ILE A 6 3.41 21.46 -4.73
N ASN A 7 3.94 21.23 -5.94
CA ASN A 7 5.35 20.84 -6.11
C ASN A 7 6.27 21.86 -6.78
N LYS A 8 6.11 23.18 -6.54
CA LYS A 8 7.07 24.16 -7.10
C LYS A 8 7.65 25.24 -6.20
N GLU A 9 7.20 25.48 -4.96
CA GLU A 9 7.63 26.73 -4.28
C GLU A 9 7.87 26.71 -2.77
N ASN A 10 7.99 25.58 -2.08
CA ASN A 10 8.39 25.61 -0.66
C ASN A 10 9.63 24.76 -0.37
N THR A 11 10.79 25.43 -0.32
CA THR A 11 12.07 24.87 0.14
C THR A 11 12.12 24.68 1.65
N ASP A 12 11.13 25.20 2.40
CA ASP A 12 11.06 25.06 3.85
C ASP A 12 10.31 23.78 4.26
N VAL A 13 11.09 22.72 4.52
CA VAL A 13 10.56 21.40 4.89
C VAL A 13 9.85 21.43 6.25
N TRP A 14 10.29 22.28 7.18
CA TRP A 14 9.63 22.45 8.49
C TRP A 14 8.22 23.03 8.32
N ALA A 15 8.11 24.16 7.60
CA ALA A 15 6.83 24.78 7.30
C ALA A 15 5.87 23.81 6.57
N LYS A 16 6.40 23.04 5.61
CA LYS A 16 5.64 22.00 4.90
C LYS A 16 5.13 20.91 5.86
N ALA A 17 5.99 20.38 6.73
CA ALA A 17 5.59 19.34 7.68
C ALA A 17 4.47 19.81 8.61
N VAL A 18 4.63 20.98 9.23
CA VAL A 18 3.61 21.54 10.13
C VAL A 18 2.29 21.76 9.38
N THR A 19 2.34 22.32 8.17
CA THR A 19 1.14 22.54 7.35
C THR A 19 0.42 21.23 7.03
N LEU A 20 1.14 20.19 6.59
CA LEU A 20 0.55 18.89 6.28
C LEU A 20 -0.09 18.21 7.50
N PHE A 21 0.51 18.39 8.67
CA PHE A 21 0.10 17.68 9.87
C PHE A 21 -1.05 18.37 10.59
N THR A 22 -1.18 19.69 10.45
CA THR A 22 -2.08 20.50 11.29
C THR A 22 -3.08 21.31 10.47
N GLY A 23 -2.88 21.48 9.16
CA GLY A 23 -3.65 22.41 8.35
C GLY A 23 -3.25 23.88 8.52
N TYR A 24 -2.39 24.19 9.48
CA TYR A 24 -1.90 25.55 9.72
C TYR A 24 -0.85 25.92 8.67
N ARG A 25 -1.23 26.80 7.74
CA ARG A 25 -0.38 27.22 6.62
C ARG A 25 0.73 28.15 7.11
N VAL A 26 1.83 27.56 7.56
CA VAL A 26 2.99 28.31 8.07
C VAL A 26 3.49 29.29 7.00
N PRO A 27 3.70 30.58 7.35
CA PRO A 27 4.23 31.57 6.41
C PRO A 27 5.59 31.16 5.82
N GLU A 28 5.89 31.60 4.60
CA GLU A 28 7.22 31.38 4.02
C GLU A 28 8.29 32.13 4.81
N ARG A 29 9.36 31.42 5.19
CA ARG A 29 10.46 31.96 5.99
C ARG A 29 11.05 33.26 5.43
N LYS A 30 11.21 33.35 4.10
CA LYS A 30 11.75 34.55 3.43
C LYS A 30 10.85 35.79 3.58
N LYS A 31 9.53 35.61 3.67
CA LYS A 31 8.55 36.69 3.79
C LYS A 31 8.55 37.32 5.19
N ILE A 32 9.09 36.62 6.19
CA ILE A 32 9.24 37.16 7.55
C ILE A 32 10.07 38.44 7.54
N PHE A 33 11.18 38.46 6.79
CA PHE A 33 12.10 39.59 6.80
C PHE A 33 11.72 40.71 5.83
N GLU A 34 10.73 40.49 4.96
CA GLU A 34 10.15 41.56 4.12
C GLU A 34 9.44 42.62 4.98
N THR A 35 8.81 42.19 6.09
CA THR A 35 8.10 43.05 7.05
C THR A 35 8.96 43.48 8.23
N LEU A 36 10.02 42.72 8.53
CA LEU A 36 11.02 43.02 9.57
C LEU A 36 12.31 43.60 8.98
N SER A 37 12.18 44.65 8.17
CA SER A 37 13.30 45.40 7.60
C SER A 37 13.16 46.90 7.83
N SER A 38 14.28 47.60 7.95
CA SER A 38 14.31 49.07 8.03
C SER A 38 13.89 49.74 6.71
N SER A 39 13.77 51.08 6.71
CA SER A 39 13.56 51.87 5.49
C SER A 39 14.65 51.64 4.44
N GLU A 40 15.88 51.41 4.89
CA GLU A 40 17.07 51.12 4.09
C GLU A 40 17.17 49.64 3.68
N LYS A 41 16.11 48.85 3.96
CA LYS A 41 16.03 47.41 3.65
C LYS A 41 17.07 46.56 4.39
N ILE A 42 17.45 46.98 5.60
CA ILE A 42 18.28 46.20 6.51
C ILE A 42 17.35 45.30 7.34
N PRO A 43 17.49 43.97 7.31
CA PRO A 43 16.65 43.10 8.12
C PRO A 43 17.02 43.18 9.61
N LEU A 44 16.03 43.00 10.49
CA LEU A 44 16.14 42.88 11.96
C LEU A 44 16.56 44.13 12.74
N PHE A 45 17.17 45.12 12.10
CA PHE A 45 17.53 46.36 12.77
C PHE A 45 17.49 47.58 11.87
N ARG A 46 17.48 48.74 12.52
CA ARG A 46 17.79 50.03 11.93
C ARG A 46 19.01 50.61 12.62
N MET A 47 19.71 51.52 11.95
CA MET A 47 20.93 52.07 12.49
C MET A 47 21.17 53.52 12.06
N GLY A 48 22.11 54.20 12.71
CA GLY A 48 22.65 55.47 12.22
C GLY A 48 24.13 55.62 12.58
N LEU A 49 24.91 56.21 11.68
CA LEU A 49 26.30 56.57 11.95
C LEU A 49 26.40 58.00 12.50
N LYS A 50 27.07 58.17 13.64
CA LYS A 50 27.34 59.48 14.23
C LYS A 50 28.84 59.75 14.32
N SER A 51 29.28 60.87 13.74
CA SER A 51 30.64 61.37 13.91
C SER A 51 30.90 61.78 15.36
N MET A 52 32.09 61.44 15.87
CA MET A 52 32.54 61.77 17.22
C MET A 52 33.85 62.56 17.19
N GLY A 53 34.11 63.34 18.24
CA GLY A 53 35.44 63.88 18.50
C GLY A 53 36.42 62.73 18.77
N VAL A 54 37.58 62.75 18.12
CA VAL A 54 38.55 61.66 18.21
C VAL A 54 39.11 61.58 19.62
N ARG A 55 39.01 60.41 20.23
CA ARG A 55 39.59 60.06 21.53
C ARG A 55 39.88 58.57 21.59
N ALA A 56 40.69 58.14 22.54
CA ALA A 56 40.82 56.72 22.87
C ALA A 56 39.44 56.10 23.15
N VAL A 57 39.23 54.88 22.63
CA VAL A 57 37.98 54.13 22.85
C VAL A 57 38.00 53.49 24.23
N THR A 58 36.83 53.38 24.85
CA THR A 58 36.66 52.79 26.18
C THR A 58 35.72 51.58 26.11
N PRO A 59 35.70 50.67 27.10
CA PRO A 59 34.74 49.57 27.12
C PRO A 59 33.28 50.02 27.02
N ALA A 60 32.95 51.22 27.54
CA ALA A 60 31.61 51.81 27.46
C ALA A 60 31.16 52.20 26.03
N ASP A 61 32.07 52.17 25.06
CA ASP A 61 31.77 52.43 23.65
C ASP A 61 31.36 51.18 22.87
N TYR A 62 31.40 49.99 23.49
CA TYR A 62 31.04 48.72 22.87
C TYR A 62 30.03 47.97 23.72
N THR A 63 28.85 47.72 23.17
CA THR A 63 27.85 46.87 23.84
C THR A 63 28.38 45.47 24.13
N ALA A 64 29.24 44.91 23.26
CA ALA A 64 29.91 43.62 23.51
C ALA A 64 30.74 43.60 24.81
N LEU A 65 31.25 44.74 25.26
CA LEU A 65 32.12 44.84 26.44
C LEU A 65 31.39 45.42 27.65
N SER A 66 30.54 46.44 27.44
CA SER A 66 29.80 47.11 28.52
C SER A 66 28.53 46.38 28.95
N GLY A 67 28.07 45.43 28.15
CA GLY A 67 26.84 44.68 28.37
C GLY A 67 25.64 45.19 27.53
N TRP A 68 24.74 44.26 27.24
CA TRP A 68 23.48 44.45 26.52
C TRP A 68 22.48 45.30 27.33
N MET A 69 21.64 46.08 26.65
CA MET A 69 20.57 46.91 27.26
C MET A 69 21.06 47.95 28.28
N THR A 70 22.24 48.53 28.07
CA THR A 70 22.81 49.54 28.99
C THR A 70 22.29 50.95 28.76
N ASN A 71 21.89 51.30 27.53
CA ASN A 71 21.49 52.67 27.15
C ASN A 71 19.99 52.76 26.80
N LYS A 72 19.36 53.90 27.12
CA LYS A 72 17.93 54.14 26.82
C LYS A 72 17.69 54.24 25.31
N GLY A 73 16.72 53.48 24.79
CA GLY A 73 16.30 53.50 23.37
C GLY A 73 17.40 53.10 22.38
N GLN A 74 18.43 52.39 22.85
CA GLN A 74 19.61 51.98 22.08
C GLN A 74 19.95 50.56 22.47
N ASP A 75 19.99 49.68 21.47
CA ASP A 75 20.17 48.25 21.74
C ASP A 75 21.63 47.86 21.60
N TYR A 76 22.33 48.44 20.61
CA TYR A 76 23.75 48.16 20.37
C TYR A 76 24.52 49.40 19.91
N ASP A 77 25.66 49.67 20.56
CA ASP A 77 26.64 50.68 20.17
C ASP A 77 27.96 50.00 19.78
N LEU A 78 28.51 50.39 18.64
CA LEU A 78 29.83 50.01 18.15
C LEU A 78 30.56 51.26 17.69
N VAL A 79 31.73 51.51 18.25
CA VAL A 79 32.59 52.64 17.86
C VAL A 79 33.76 52.14 17.02
N PHE A 80 34.19 52.93 16.03
CA PHE A 80 35.34 52.61 15.20
C PHE A 80 35.97 53.88 14.64
N TYR A 81 37.22 53.75 14.20
CA TYR A 81 37.94 54.82 13.53
C TYR A 81 37.88 54.67 12.02
N THR A 82 37.94 55.80 11.34
CA THR A 82 38.04 55.87 9.87
C THR A 82 39.22 56.73 9.48
N ALA A 83 39.84 56.45 8.34
CA ALA A 83 40.97 57.22 7.83
C ALA A 83 40.72 57.68 6.40
N LYS A 84 41.23 58.87 6.06
CA LYS A 84 41.12 59.39 4.68
C LYS A 84 42.02 58.55 3.78
N GLY A 85 41.43 57.72 2.93
CA GLY A 85 42.16 56.77 2.09
C GLY A 85 41.94 55.30 2.48
N GLY A 86 41.21 55.02 3.57
CA GLY A 86 40.79 53.67 3.94
C GLY A 86 41.83 52.93 4.78
N ASP A 87 42.11 51.68 4.41
CA ASP A 87 43.02 50.79 5.15
C ASP A 87 44.48 51.28 5.14
N GLY A 88 45.29 50.76 6.07
CA GLY A 88 46.73 51.03 6.13
C GLY A 88 47.13 52.20 7.04
N ALA A 89 48.37 52.66 6.88
CA ALA A 89 48.98 53.69 7.74
C ALA A 89 48.61 55.10 7.28
N HIS A 90 48.09 55.92 8.20
CA HIS A 90 47.59 57.26 7.95
C HIS A 90 47.99 58.21 9.09
N GLY A 91 48.26 59.46 8.72
CA GLY A 91 48.66 60.53 9.66
C GLY A 91 47.51 61.14 10.47
N GLY A 92 46.27 60.69 10.26
CA GLY A 92 45.09 61.19 10.96
C GLY A 92 43.88 60.30 10.78
N VAL A 93 43.02 60.29 11.79
CA VAL A 93 41.77 59.50 11.82
C VAL A 93 40.57 60.37 12.15
N ARG A 94 39.39 59.84 11.85
CA ARG A 94 38.09 60.28 12.37
C ARG A 94 37.52 59.14 13.19
N MET A 95 36.49 59.43 13.97
CA MET A 95 35.83 58.47 14.85
C MET A 95 34.34 58.48 14.58
N GLN A 96 33.74 57.30 14.46
CA GLN A 96 32.31 57.11 14.24
C GLN A 96 31.73 56.15 15.28
N ARG A 97 30.46 56.36 15.60
CA ARG A 97 29.62 55.43 16.36
C ARG A 97 28.50 54.94 15.47
N ALA A 98 28.43 53.63 15.27
CA ALA A 98 27.24 52.96 14.79
C ALA A 98 26.32 52.71 15.99
N ARG A 99 25.11 53.29 15.91
CA ARG A 99 24.05 53.07 16.88
C ARG A 99 22.94 52.26 16.23
N ILE A 100 22.62 51.14 16.83
CA ILE A 100 21.73 50.13 16.28
C ILE A 100 20.54 49.94 17.23
N VAL A 101 19.36 49.84 16.62
CA VAL A 101 18.08 49.58 17.30
C VAL A 101 17.43 48.40 16.61
N PHE A 102 17.10 47.37 17.38
CA PHE A 102 16.45 46.16 16.88
C PHE A 102 14.98 46.47 16.56
N ILE A 103 14.46 45.88 15.50
CA ILE A 103 13.08 46.09 15.03
C ILE A 103 12.34 44.76 15.07
N GLY A 104 11.07 44.75 15.47
CA GLY A 104 10.27 43.52 15.50
C GLY A 104 10.21 42.84 16.85
N VAL A 105 10.75 43.50 17.89
CA VAL A 105 10.84 42.99 19.25
C VAL A 105 10.03 43.88 20.21
N PRO A 106 9.46 43.31 21.28
CA PRO A 106 8.96 44.10 22.41
C PRO A 106 10.06 44.99 22.98
N ALA A 107 9.68 46.10 23.58
CA ALA A 107 10.60 46.99 24.28
C ALA A 107 10.18 47.15 25.75
N ASP A 108 11.17 47.27 26.63
CA ASP A 108 10.91 47.57 28.04
C ASP A 108 10.53 49.06 28.27
N ASP A 109 10.30 49.44 29.53
CA ASP A 109 9.94 50.82 29.91
C ASP A 109 10.98 51.88 29.50
N ASN A 110 12.22 51.45 29.22
CA ASN A 110 13.31 52.29 28.75
C ASN A 110 13.45 52.26 27.21
N GLY A 111 12.52 51.63 26.50
CA GLY A 111 12.53 51.49 25.06
C GLY A 111 13.64 50.57 24.54
N ARG A 112 14.13 49.63 25.37
CA ARG A 112 15.20 48.70 25.01
C ARG A 112 14.62 47.36 24.55
N ALA A 113 15.20 46.79 23.49
CA ALA A 113 14.77 45.54 22.88
C ALA A 113 14.80 44.35 23.86
N MET A 114 13.66 43.66 24.00
CA MET A 114 13.54 42.42 24.75
C MET A 114 13.58 41.23 23.79
N LEU A 115 14.65 40.44 23.88
CA LEU A 115 14.81 39.21 23.10
C LEU A 115 13.99 38.07 23.72
N LEU A 116 13.55 37.12 22.89
CA LEU A 116 12.73 35.99 23.37
C LEU A 116 13.54 35.06 24.25
N ASP A 117 13.05 34.78 25.46
CA ASP A 117 13.67 33.82 26.36
C ASP A 117 13.68 32.40 25.76
N PRO A 118 14.64 31.55 26.13
CA PRO A 118 14.68 30.16 25.67
C PRO A 118 13.34 29.44 25.89
N GLY A 119 12.80 28.85 24.82
CA GLY A 119 11.53 28.12 24.83
C GLY A 119 10.27 28.99 24.87
N SER A 120 10.39 30.32 24.88
CA SER A 120 9.23 31.21 24.98
C SER A 120 8.40 31.25 23.69
N MET A 121 7.12 31.57 23.87
CA MET A 121 6.17 31.80 22.78
C MET A 121 5.98 33.31 22.62
N ILE A 122 5.74 33.77 21.39
CA ILE A 122 5.55 35.19 21.07
C ILE A 122 4.22 35.43 20.39
N VAL A 123 3.49 36.45 20.83
CA VAL A 123 2.41 37.07 20.06
C VAL A 123 3.01 38.28 19.33
N GLY A 124 3.01 38.23 18.01
CA GLY A 124 3.43 39.35 17.15
C GLY A 124 2.28 40.30 16.84
N GLY A 125 2.56 41.35 16.08
CA GLY A 125 1.57 42.28 15.59
C GLY A 125 2.20 43.50 14.93
N THR A 126 1.34 44.41 14.46
CA THR A 126 1.80 45.69 13.95
C THR A 126 2.21 46.61 15.11
N PHE A 127 3.33 47.30 14.94
CA PHE A 127 3.76 48.31 15.88
C PHE A 127 4.46 49.45 15.15
N LYS A 128 4.35 50.64 15.74
CA LYS A 128 4.98 51.85 15.25
C LYS A 128 6.17 52.14 16.15
N GLY A 129 7.38 52.11 15.61
CA GLY A 129 8.52 52.47 16.45
C GLY A 129 8.66 53.97 16.63
N VAL A 130 9.59 54.34 17.49
CA VAL A 130 9.78 55.71 18.01
C VAL A 130 10.01 56.76 16.90
N MET A 131 10.51 56.36 15.72
CA MET A 131 10.71 57.26 14.58
C MET A 131 9.58 57.25 13.54
N GLY A 132 8.44 56.62 13.83
CA GLY A 132 7.24 56.68 13.02
C GLY A 132 7.11 55.59 11.94
N ASN A 133 8.14 54.79 11.71
CA ASN A 133 8.08 53.62 10.85
C ASN A 133 7.17 52.54 11.46
N ASN A 134 6.41 51.86 10.60
CA ASN A 134 5.56 50.74 10.96
C ASN A 134 6.24 49.43 10.58
N TRP A 135 6.19 48.47 11.49
CA TRP A 135 6.67 47.10 11.28
C TRP A 135 5.60 46.12 11.73
N ASP A 136 5.71 44.88 11.25
CA ASP A 136 4.79 43.81 11.59
C ASP A 136 5.57 42.56 11.99
N SER A 137 5.46 42.15 13.25
CA SER A 137 6.06 40.91 13.76
C SER A 137 5.10 39.72 13.69
N ALA A 138 3.88 39.89 13.17
CA ALA A 138 2.92 38.79 13.04
C ALA A 138 3.44 37.63 12.17
N PRO A 139 4.09 37.83 11.00
CA PRO A 139 4.63 36.72 10.23
C PRO A 139 5.70 35.91 10.98
N MET A 140 6.53 36.60 11.77
CA MET A 140 7.54 35.95 12.63
C MET A 140 6.87 35.10 13.72
N ALA A 141 5.88 35.67 14.43
CA ALA A 141 5.15 34.96 15.46
C ALA A 141 4.36 33.76 14.91
N GLN A 142 3.73 33.92 13.75
CA GLN A 142 3.03 32.86 13.04
C GLN A 142 3.96 31.70 12.66
N TYR A 143 5.19 32.00 12.22
CA TYR A 143 6.18 30.99 11.85
C TYR A 143 6.74 30.26 13.07
N ILE A 144 7.20 31.01 14.09
CA ILE A 144 7.90 30.46 15.25
C ILE A 144 6.90 29.82 16.21
N ALA A 145 6.03 30.64 16.80
CA ALA A 145 5.14 30.23 17.87
C ALA A 145 3.85 29.60 17.32
N GLY A 146 3.30 30.12 16.22
CA GLY A 146 2.10 29.57 15.59
C GLY A 146 2.28 28.13 15.13
N ALA A 147 3.43 27.78 14.56
CA ALA A 147 3.74 26.39 14.19
C ALA A 147 3.73 25.44 15.39
N LYS A 148 4.33 25.85 16.52
CA LYS A 148 4.33 25.08 17.76
C LYS A 148 2.92 24.98 18.37
N ALA A 149 2.18 26.08 18.38
CA ALA A 149 0.82 26.14 18.91
C ALA A 149 -0.14 25.25 18.10
N ALA A 150 -0.01 25.20 16.77
CA ALA A 150 -0.80 24.31 15.92
C ALA A 150 -0.52 22.82 16.22
N LEU A 151 0.75 22.46 16.42
CA LEU A 151 1.14 21.11 16.83
C LEU A 151 0.63 20.77 18.23
N ASP A 152 0.71 21.71 19.18
CA ASP A 152 0.15 21.55 20.52
C ASP A 152 -1.35 21.31 20.47
N GLU A 153 -2.07 22.11 19.68
CA GLU A 153 -3.51 22.00 19.52
C GLU A 153 -3.90 20.61 19.02
N LEU A 154 -3.27 20.13 17.95
CA LEU A 154 -3.52 18.78 17.43
C LEU A 154 -3.20 17.69 18.47
N VAL A 155 -2.05 17.78 19.12
CA VAL A 155 -1.58 16.75 20.06
C VAL A 155 -2.43 16.70 21.32
N LEU A 156 -2.90 17.84 21.82
CA LEU A 156 -3.63 17.96 23.08
C LEU A 156 -5.14 17.82 22.91
N LYS A 157 -5.72 18.38 21.84
CA LYS A 157 -7.16 18.36 21.60
C LYS A 157 -7.60 17.34 20.56
N GLY A 158 -6.67 16.77 19.80
CA GLY A 158 -6.97 15.80 18.74
C GLY A 158 -7.53 16.44 17.47
N THR A 159 -7.64 17.77 17.40
CA THR A 159 -8.10 18.48 16.20
C THR A 159 -7.54 19.91 16.16
N THR A 160 -7.39 20.46 14.97
CA THR A 160 -7.04 21.87 14.71
C THR A 160 -8.24 22.71 14.26
N ARG A 161 -9.46 22.18 14.40
CA ARG A 161 -10.69 22.89 14.03
C ARG A 161 -10.83 24.17 14.84
N GLY A 162 -11.04 25.29 14.16
CA GLY A 162 -11.19 26.59 14.82
C GLY A 162 -9.90 27.12 15.46
N PHE A 163 -8.76 26.46 15.22
CA PHE A 163 -7.47 26.95 15.69
C PHE A 163 -7.02 28.15 14.86
N GLY A 164 -6.44 29.14 15.55
CA GLY A 164 -5.74 30.24 14.91
C GLY A 164 -4.66 30.79 15.82
N TYR A 165 -3.67 31.41 15.21
CA TYR A 165 -2.58 32.06 15.92
C TYR A 165 -2.21 33.35 15.19
N ASN A 166 -2.19 34.48 15.91
CA ASN A 166 -1.83 35.78 15.31
C ASN A 166 -2.62 36.09 14.03
N ASP A 167 -3.96 36.01 14.11
CA ASP A 167 -4.92 36.21 13.01
C ASP A 167 -4.79 35.23 11.83
N LEU A 168 -3.84 34.29 11.87
CA LEU A 168 -3.73 33.21 10.90
C LEU A 168 -4.51 31.99 11.39
N VAL A 169 -5.61 31.69 10.73
CA VAL A 169 -6.53 30.61 11.10
C VAL A 169 -6.34 29.37 10.24
N VAL A 170 -6.53 28.20 10.84
CA VAL A 170 -6.71 26.94 10.11
C VAL A 170 -8.08 26.97 9.47
N LYS A 171 -8.13 26.89 8.14
CA LYS A 171 -9.39 26.84 7.41
C LYS A 171 -10.08 25.51 7.70
N ASP A 172 -11.41 25.51 7.72
CA ASP A 172 -12.20 24.29 7.94
C ASP A 172 -11.83 23.17 6.94
N VAL A 173 -11.52 23.52 5.69
CA VAL A 173 -11.09 22.56 4.64
C VAL A 173 -9.69 22.00 4.85
N ASP A 174 -8.83 22.73 5.55
CA ASP A 174 -7.45 22.31 5.84
C ASP A 174 -7.36 21.62 7.22
N THR A 175 -8.45 21.60 7.99
CA THR A 175 -8.47 21.11 9.38
C THR A 175 -8.12 19.63 9.47
N VAL A 176 -7.33 19.29 10.48
CA VAL A 176 -7.05 17.91 10.87
C VAL A 176 -7.90 17.55 12.09
N ASP A 177 -8.62 16.44 12.02
CA ASP A 177 -9.45 15.90 13.10
C ASP A 177 -9.15 14.41 13.27
N LEU A 178 -8.44 14.06 14.34
CA LEU A 178 -8.09 12.68 14.62
C LEU A 178 -9.35 11.83 14.88
N ALA A 179 -10.42 12.38 15.46
CA ALA A 179 -11.64 11.63 15.70
C ALA A 179 -12.33 11.18 14.38
N SER A 180 -12.05 11.85 13.27
CA SER A 180 -12.53 11.43 11.94
C SER A 180 -12.00 10.06 11.51
N PHE A 181 -10.79 9.69 11.93
CA PHE A 181 -10.21 8.38 11.67
C PHE A 181 -11.00 7.28 12.38
N THR A 182 -11.32 7.48 13.67
CA THR A 182 -12.16 6.55 14.43
C THR A 182 -13.54 6.40 13.78
N ARG A 183 -14.20 7.51 13.40
CA ARG A 183 -15.51 7.46 12.73
C ARG A 183 -15.45 6.69 11.40
N THR A 184 -14.37 6.87 10.65
CA THR A 184 -14.14 6.17 9.38
C THR A 184 -13.88 4.68 9.59
N ALA A 185 -13.04 4.31 10.56
CA ALA A 185 -12.79 2.91 10.92
C ALA A 185 -14.08 2.20 11.35
N GLN A 186 -14.90 2.86 12.18
CA GLN A 186 -16.21 2.35 12.57
C GLN A 186 -17.17 2.19 11.37
N ALA A 187 -17.07 3.03 10.34
CA ALA A 187 -17.90 2.89 9.15
C ALA A 187 -17.56 1.62 8.35
N PHE A 188 -16.27 1.30 8.19
CA PHE A 188 -15.85 0.04 7.59
C PHE A 188 -16.29 -1.17 8.43
N ASP A 189 -16.19 -1.08 9.76
CA ASP A 189 -16.64 -2.16 10.64
C ASP A 189 -18.17 -2.36 10.58
N ARG A 190 -18.95 -1.28 10.42
CA ARG A 190 -20.40 -1.38 10.17
C ARG A 190 -20.70 -2.04 8.83
N ALA A 191 -19.95 -1.73 7.77
CA ALA A 191 -20.11 -2.38 6.47
C ALA A 191 -19.80 -3.88 6.54
N LYS A 192 -18.69 -4.25 7.20
CA LYS A 192 -18.36 -5.66 7.47
C LYS A 192 -19.49 -6.37 8.22
N LYS A 193 -19.96 -5.76 9.31
CA LYS A 193 -21.04 -6.32 10.13
C LYS A 193 -22.31 -6.53 9.32
N PHE A 194 -22.66 -5.59 8.45
CA PHE A 194 -23.79 -5.74 7.53
C PHE A 194 -23.62 -6.98 6.63
N PHE A 195 -22.48 -7.13 5.95
CA PHE A 195 -22.24 -8.29 5.10
C PHE A 195 -22.29 -9.61 5.89
N GLU A 196 -21.78 -9.63 7.12
CA GLU A 196 -21.82 -10.81 7.99
C GLU A 196 -23.24 -11.19 8.40
N GLU A 197 -24.04 -10.23 8.86
CA GLU A 197 -25.43 -10.46 9.28
C GLU A 197 -26.31 -10.91 8.11
N GLN A 198 -26.12 -10.30 6.94
CA GLN A 198 -26.84 -10.68 5.73
C GLN A 198 -26.39 -12.05 5.20
N ALA A 199 -25.09 -12.37 5.24
CA ALA A 199 -24.60 -13.70 4.88
C ALA A 199 -25.21 -14.78 5.79
N ASN A 200 -25.26 -14.56 7.10
CA ASN A 200 -25.89 -15.49 8.04
C ASN A 200 -27.40 -15.66 7.76
N THR A 201 -28.09 -14.59 7.37
CA THR A 201 -29.52 -14.65 7.00
C THR A 201 -29.72 -15.48 5.73
N LEU A 202 -28.91 -15.23 4.70
CA LEU A 202 -28.95 -15.97 3.44
C LEU A 202 -28.59 -17.45 3.63
N GLU A 203 -27.66 -17.77 4.54
CA GLU A 203 -27.35 -19.14 4.93
C GLU A 203 -28.56 -19.86 5.55
N GLN A 204 -29.34 -19.17 6.39
CA GLN A 204 -30.57 -19.74 6.96
C GLN A 204 -31.62 -19.99 5.88
N TRP A 205 -31.76 -19.07 4.92
CA TRP A 205 -32.68 -19.25 3.80
C TRP A 205 -32.25 -20.41 2.90
N GLU A 206 -30.96 -20.53 2.60
CA GLU A 206 -30.38 -21.66 1.89
C GLU A 206 -30.73 -23.00 2.57
N LYS A 207 -30.53 -23.09 3.90
CA LYS A 207 -30.87 -24.29 4.69
C LYS A 207 -32.37 -24.57 4.73
N SER A 208 -33.21 -23.54 4.78
CA SER A 208 -34.67 -23.69 4.79
C SER A 208 -35.20 -24.13 3.42
N LEU A 209 -34.64 -23.57 2.35
CA LEU A 209 -35.03 -23.88 0.98
C LEU A 209 -34.49 -25.24 0.52
N GLY A 210 -33.37 -25.70 1.09
CA GLY A 210 -32.71 -26.95 0.71
C GLY A 210 -33.26 -28.24 1.31
N LYS A 211 -34.28 -28.21 2.18
CA LYS A 211 -34.80 -29.46 2.81
C LYS A 211 -35.54 -30.34 1.80
N ASP A 212 -35.27 -31.64 1.85
CA ASP A 212 -35.69 -32.63 0.84
C ASP A 212 -37.20 -32.82 0.64
N HIS A 213 -38.05 -32.14 1.41
CA HIS A 213 -39.52 -32.31 1.40
C HIS A 213 -40.30 -31.00 1.19
N ALA A 214 -39.68 -29.99 0.58
CA ALA A 214 -40.35 -28.70 0.38
C ALA A 214 -41.35 -28.77 -0.80
N SER A 215 -42.60 -28.42 -0.54
CA SER A 215 -43.76 -28.53 -1.45
C SER A 215 -43.77 -27.56 -2.64
N TRP A 216 -42.77 -26.69 -2.76
CA TRP A 216 -42.65 -25.66 -3.80
C TRP A 216 -41.63 -25.99 -4.92
N LYS A 217 -41.05 -27.20 -4.94
CA LYS A 217 -39.99 -27.58 -5.91
C LYS A 217 -40.46 -27.49 -7.37
N GLY A 218 -39.80 -26.63 -8.15
CA GLY A 218 -39.94 -26.42 -9.60
C GLY A 218 -38.77 -25.57 -10.16
N GLN A 219 -38.61 -25.48 -11.48
CA GLN A 219 -37.47 -24.78 -12.11
C GLN A 219 -37.26 -23.34 -11.62
N ALA A 220 -38.35 -22.57 -11.50
CA ALA A 220 -38.28 -21.19 -11.00
C ALA A 220 -37.73 -21.08 -9.58
N ALA A 221 -38.05 -22.06 -8.73
CA ALA A 221 -37.57 -22.07 -7.36
C ALA A 221 -36.12 -22.54 -7.23
N GLY A 222 -35.66 -23.39 -8.16
CA GLY A 222 -34.23 -23.72 -8.30
C GLY A 222 -33.40 -22.49 -8.71
N VAL A 223 -33.87 -21.69 -9.68
CA VAL A 223 -33.20 -20.44 -10.07
C VAL A 223 -33.13 -19.45 -8.90
N PHE A 224 -34.21 -19.31 -8.13
CA PHE A 224 -34.23 -18.47 -6.93
C PHE A 224 -33.24 -18.97 -5.86
N GLN A 225 -33.15 -20.29 -5.63
CA GLN A 225 -32.18 -20.88 -4.71
C GLN A 225 -30.74 -20.57 -5.16
N THR A 226 -30.43 -20.70 -6.45
CA THR A 226 -29.10 -20.37 -6.98
C THR A 226 -28.77 -18.88 -6.81
N LEU A 227 -29.75 -17.98 -6.97
CA LEU A 227 -29.56 -16.55 -6.68
C LEU A 227 -29.16 -16.33 -5.22
N ILE A 228 -29.89 -16.92 -4.27
CA ILE A 228 -29.60 -16.81 -2.84
C ILE A 228 -28.19 -17.32 -2.53
N LEU A 229 -27.81 -18.48 -3.10
CA LEU A 229 -26.47 -19.05 -2.96
C LEU A 229 -25.38 -18.10 -3.49
N GLN A 230 -25.62 -17.47 -4.65
CA GLN A 230 -24.68 -16.54 -5.26
C GLN A 230 -24.49 -15.28 -4.43
N VAL A 231 -25.59 -14.67 -3.95
CA VAL A 231 -25.54 -13.49 -3.08
C VAL A 231 -24.86 -13.85 -1.75
N HIS A 232 -25.20 -15.00 -1.16
CA HIS A 232 -24.58 -15.50 0.06
C HIS A 232 -23.06 -15.60 -0.07
N LYS A 233 -22.58 -16.29 -1.12
CA LYS A 233 -21.14 -16.44 -1.42
C LYS A 233 -20.45 -15.10 -1.63
N ASN A 234 -21.09 -14.16 -2.32
CA ASN A 234 -20.56 -12.82 -2.52
C ASN A 234 -20.42 -12.05 -1.19
N TYR A 235 -21.41 -12.15 -0.32
CA TYR A 235 -21.38 -11.46 0.98
C TYR A 235 -20.34 -12.07 1.93
N GLN A 236 -20.21 -13.40 1.97
CA GLN A 236 -19.11 -14.06 2.67
C GLN A 236 -17.74 -13.59 2.16
N ASN A 237 -17.59 -13.53 0.83
CA ASN A 237 -16.36 -13.08 0.21
C ASN A 237 -16.04 -11.59 0.50
N TYR A 238 -17.05 -10.73 0.68
CA TYR A 238 -16.80 -9.38 1.19
C TYR A 238 -16.34 -9.42 2.65
N VAL A 239 -16.95 -10.21 3.52
CA VAL A 239 -16.47 -10.37 4.90
C VAL A 239 -15.01 -10.84 4.95
N ASP A 240 -14.63 -11.78 4.09
CA ASP A 240 -13.26 -12.28 3.97
C ASP A 240 -12.26 -11.19 3.56
N GLN A 241 -12.64 -10.32 2.60
CA GLN A 241 -11.82 -9.16 2.21
C GLN A 241 -11.63 -8.14 3.34
N PHE A 242 -12.58 -8.05 4.28
CA PHE A 242 -12.43 -7.26 5.51
C PHE A 242 -11.62 -7.96 6.61
N GLY A 243 -10.97 -9.09 6.31
CA GLY A 243 -10.17 -9.89 7.24
C GLY A 243 -10.89 -11.10 7.86
N GLY A 244 -12.11 -11.40 7.42
CA GLY A 244 -12.90 -12.53 7.90
C GLY A 244 -13.59 -12.27 9.25
N LYS A 245 -14.53 -13.14 9.64
CA LYS A 245 -15.39 -12.95 10.84
C LYS A 245 -14.62 -12.73 12.14
N ASN A 246 -13.54 -13.50 12.34
CA ASN A 246 -12.76 -13.50 13.58
C ASN A 246 -11.54 -12.57 13.58
N TYR A 247 -11.50 -11.60 12.66
CA TYR A 247 -10.40 -10.64 12.59
C TYR A 247 -10.16 -9.93 13.94
N ARG A 248 -8.89 -9.80 14.31
CA ARG A 248 -8.43 -9.08 15.50
C ARG A 248 -7.48 -7.99 15.06
N ALA A 249 -7.83 -6.74 15.36
CA ALA A 249 -6.97 -5.60 15.06
C ALA A 249 -5.67 -5.65 15.87
N THR A 250 -4.62 -5.15 15.25
CA THR A 250 -3.30 -4.94 15.86
C THR A 250 -3.16 -3.53 16.43
N ASN A 251 -3.91 -2.57 15.90
CA ASN A 251 -3.95 -1.20 16.34
C ASN A 251 -5.24 -0.89 17.10
N THR A 252 -5.20 0.20 17.85
CA THR A 252 -6.34 0.77 18.56
C THR A 252 -6.28 2.27 18.34
N THR A 253 -7.41 2.88 18.03
CA THR A 253 -7.49 4.33 17.85
C THR A 253 -7.09 5.06 19.14
N ILE A 254 -6.80 6.34 19.03
CA ILE A 254 -6.36 7.15 20.18
C ILE A 254 -7.42 7.25 21.29
N ASP A 255 -8.69 7.08 20.96
CA ASP A 255 -9.84 7.05 21.88
C ASP A 255 -10.18 5.64 22.39
N GLY A 256 -9.35 4.63 22.09
CA GLY A 256 -9.48 3.27 22.63
C GLY A 256 -10.38 2.34 21.81
N TYR A 257 -10.86 2.75 20.64
CA TYR A 257 -11.64 1.87 19.75
C TYR A 257 -10.72 0.83 19.09
N SER A 258 -11.06 -0.44 19.26
CA SER A 258 -10.39 -1.57 18.59
C SER A 258 -11.17 -1.95 17.34
N PRO A 259 -10.63 -1.72 16.14
CA PRO A 259 -11.30 -2.07 14.89
C PRO A 259 -11.57 -3.57 14.75
N ARG A 260 -12.54 -3.90 13.90
CA ARG A 260 -12.96 -5.28 13.59
C ARG A 260 -12.74 -5.65 12.13
N SER A 261 -12.12 -4.79 11.34
CA SER A 261 -11.75 -5.02 9.94
C SER A 261 -10.32 -4.61 9.67
N THR A 262 -9.73 -5.19 8.63
CA THR A 262 -8.41 -4.81 8.10
C THR A 262 -8.34 -3.33 7.74
N TYR A 263 -9.37 -2.81 7.06
CA TYR A 263 -9.48 -1.39 6.71
C TYR A 263 -9.52 -0.48 7.95
N GLY A 264 -10.35 -0.84 8.94
CA GLY A 264 -10.44 -0.09 10.19
C GLY A 264 -9.13 -0.12 10.98
N ASP A 265 -8.43 -1.26 11.02
CA ASP A 265 -7.13 -1.41 11.67
C ASP A 265 -6.06 -0.53 11.02
N ALA A 266 -6.00 -0.51 9.68
CA ALA A 266 -5.09 0.34 8.93
C ALA A 266 -5.32 1.84 9.22
N ILE A 267 -6.58 2.28 9.27
CA ILE A 267 -6.95 3.66 9.61
C ILE A 267 -6.55 4.00 11.06
N ALA A 268 -6.75 3.07 12.00
CA ALA A 268 -6.35 3.25 13.39
C ALA A 268 -4.82 3.38 13.52
N GLY A 269 -4.04 2.57 12.79
CA GLY A 269 -2.59 2.72 12.68
C GLY A 269 -2.19 4.11 12.17
N ALA A 270 -2.74 4.51 11.02
CA ALA A 270 -2.47 5.81 10.40
C ALA A 270 -2.77 7.00 11.33
N GLN A 271 -3.85 6.94 12.11
CA GLN A 271 -4.21 7.95 13.11
C GLN A 271 -3.14 8.07 14.21
N ARG A 272 -2.70 6.93 14.77
CA ARG A 272 -1.67 6.90 15.82
C ARG A 272 -0.34 7.45 15.30
N ASP A 273 0.01 7.08 14.08
CA ASP A 273 1.26 7.52 13.46
C ASP A 273 1.28 9.02 13.22
N LEU A 274 0.18 9.60 12.75
CA LEU A 274 0.06 11.05 12.62
C LEU A 274 0.29 11.75 13.97
N LEU A 275 -0.36 11.28 15.04
CA LEU A 275 -0.20 11.85 16.38
C LEU A 275 1.23 11.69 16.91
N GLU A 276 1.86 10.54 16.69
CA GLU A 276 3.23 10.27 17.11
C GLU A 276 4.23 11.17 16.37
N GLN A 277 4.10 11.31 15.05
CA GLN A 277 4.97 12.17 14.27
C GLN A 277 4.75 13.66 14.61
N ALA A 278 3.51 14.08 14.91
CA ALA A 278 3.23 15.44 15.42
C ALA A 278 3.93 15.72 16.77
N ARG A 279 3.95 14.74 17.69
CA ARG A 279 4.70 14.84 18.97
C ARG A 279 6.20 15.00 18.74
N ARG A 280 6.77 14.34 17.72
CA ARG A 280 8.19 14.47 17.37
C ARG A 280 8.52 15.85 16.83
N LEU A 281 7.68 16.41 15.96
CA LEU A 281 7.85 17.80 15.49
C LEU A 281 7.78 18.80 16.65
N ARG A 282 6.83 18.60 17.58
CA ARG A 282 6.70 19.40 18.79
C ARG A 282 7.97 19.34 19.65
N ALA A 283 8.54 18.14 19.83
CA ALA A 283 9.78 17.96 20.58
C ALA A 283 10.99 18.62 19.89
N ALA A 284 11.07 18.54 18.56
CA ALA A 284 12.11 19.20 17.77
C ALA A 284 12.04 20.72 17.91
N TRP A 285 10.84 21.29 17.87
CA TRP A 285 10.63 22.70 18.16
C TRP A 285 11.09 23.07 19.56
N SER A 286 10.70 22.31 20.60
CA SER A 286 11.12 22.60 21.97
C SER A 286 12.64 22.55 22.12
N LYS A 287 13.31 21.60 21.44
CA LYS A 287 14.78 21.52 21.40
C LYS A 287 15.38 22.76 20.75
N TRP A 288 14.89 23.16 19.59
CA TRP A 288 15.36 24.35 18.88
C TRP A 288 15.14 25.63 19.71
N ALA A 289 13.98 25.77 20.35
CA ALA A 289 13.67 26.94 21.13
C ALA A 289 14.45 27.01 22.45
N SER A 290 14.84 25.86 23.04
CA SER A 290 15.55 25.77 24.32
C SER A 290 16.94 26.43 24.35
N THR A 291 17.53 26.71 23.18
CA THR A 291 18.81 27.45 23.07
C THR A 291 18.60 28.95 22.96
N GLY A 292 17.35 29.42 22.83
CA GLY A 292 17.03 30.80 22.48
C GLY A 292 17.14 31.09 20.98
N GLU A 293 17.79 30.23 20.19
CA GLU A 293 18.07 30.46 18.76
C GLU A 293 16.83 30.50 17.86
N HIS A 294 15.65 30.23 18.42
CA HIS A 294 14.38 30.50 17.77
C HIS A 294 14.13 31.99 17.52
N ASP A 295 14.74 32.88 18.30
CA ASP A 295 14.71 34.33 18.06
C ASP A 295 15.78 34.76 17.04
N PRO A 296 15.38 35.29 15.86
CA PRO A 296 16.35 35.77 14.87
C PRO A 296 17.19 36.96 15.37
N HIS A 297 16.72 37.72 16.36
CA HIS A 297 17.47 38.84 16.93
C HIS A 297 18.65 38.39 17.78
N ARG A 298 18.62 37.17 18.34
CA ARG A 298 19.79 36.61 19.03
C ARG A 298 20.91 36.30 18.04
N ALA A 299 20.57 35.86 16.83
CA ALA A 299 21.55 35.71 15.75
C ALA A 299 22.16 37.06 15.36
N LEU A 300 21.35 38.14 15.30
CA LEU A 300 21.86 39.49 15.09
C LEU A 300 22.82 39.94 16.21
N LEU A 301 22.44 39.74 17.48
CA LEU A 301 23.30 40.09 18.60
C LEU A 301 24.66 39.37 18.55
N GLN A 302 24.67 38.08 18.17
CA GLN A 302 25.90 37.33 17.96
C GLN A 302 26.76 37.92 16.83
N GLU A 303 26.17 38.21 15.67
CA GLU A 303 26.90 38.82 14.54
C GLU A 303 27.49 40.19 14.91
N LEU A 304 26.77 41.00 15.69
CA LEU A 304 27.27 42.28 16.16
C LEU A 304 28.41 42.14 17.18
N ASN A 305 28.36 41.12 18.03
CA ASN A 305 29.46 40.82 18.95
C ASN A 305 30.72 40.37 18.19
N GLU A 306 30.57 39.46 17.22
CA GLU A 306 31.68 39.03 16.36
C GLU A 306 32.27 40.21 15.55
N LEU A 307 31.41 41.11 15.05
CA LEU A 307 31.86 42.35 14.40
C LEU A 307 32.61 43.27 15.37
N SER A 308 32.13 43.45 16.60
CA SER A 308 32.82 44.24 17.63
C SER A 308 34.21 43.69 17.91
N GLU A 309 34.35 42.37 18.05
CA GLU A 309 35.64 41.71 18.26
C GLU A 309 36.59 41.97 17.09
N TRP A 310 36.10 41.85 15.85
CA TRP A 310 36.90 42.16 14.67
C TRP A 310 37.35 43.62 14.65
N VAL A 311 36.44 44.56 14.93
CA VAL A 311 36.74 46.00 14.98
C VAL A 311 37.78 46.29 16.05
N ILE A 312 37.66 45.71 17.24
CA ILE A 312 38.63 45.90 18.31
C ILE A 312 40.03 45.48 17.84
N GLN A 313 40.16 44.30 17.24
CA GLN A 313 41.46 43.75 16.83
C GLN A 313 42.09 44.47 15.62
N ASN A 314 41.28 44.76 14.60
CA ASN A 314 41.76 45.19 13.29
C ASN A 314 41.67 46.71 13.07
N ASN A 315 40.88 47.41 13.88
CA ASN A 315 40.70 48.85 13.80
C ASN A 315 41.24 49.55 15.05
N VAL A 316 40.68 49.25 16.22
CA VAL A 316 40.94 49.99 17.47
C VAL A 316 42.35 49.78 17.98
N MET A 317 42.80 48.52 18.06
CA MET A 317 44.15 48.18 18.51
C MET A 317 45.24 48.63 17.53
N GLN A 318 44.85 49.08 16.33
CA GLN A 318 45.76 49.60 15.30
C GLN A 318 45.89 51.12 15.32
N ILE A 319 45.28 51.79 16.31
CA ILE A 319 45.46 53.23 16.55
C ILE A 319 46.68 53.47 17.44
N ARG A 320 47.55 54.38 17.00
CA ARG A 320 48.66 54.90 17.80
C ARG A 320 48.27 56.28 18.31
N VAL A 321 48.47 56.48 19.61
CA VAL A 321 48.30 57.77 20.27
C VAL A 321 49.67 58.33 20.57
N SER A 322 49.95 59.50 20.03
CA SER A 322 51.19 60.24 20.29
C SER A 322 50.85 61.57 20.95
N GLN A 323 51.64 61.99 21.94
CA GLN A 323 51.51 63.33 22.50
C GLN A 323 52.01 64.34 21.47
N GLY A 324 51.17 65.32 21.11
CA GLY A 324 51.52 66.35 20.13
C GLY A 324 52.69 67.22 20.58
N GLY A 325 53.36 67.83 19.59
CA GLY A 325 54.24 68.97 19.82
C GLY A 325 53.44 70.20 20.28
N LEU A 326 54.10 71.12 20.96
CA LEU A 326 53.50 72.33 21.51
C LEU A 326 52.76 73.13 20.42
N ASN A 327 51.45 73.37 20.60
CA ASN A 327 50.75 74.41 19.84
C ASN A 327 51.02 75.76 20.51
N TYR A 328 51.72 76.65 19.81
CA TYR A 328 51.84 78.05 20.17
C TYR A 328 50.74 78.85 19.46
N THR A 329 49.86 79.45 20.25
CA THR A 329 49.00 80.57 19.82
C THR A 329 49.28 81.72 20.76
N ASP A 330 49.47 82.92 20.24
CA ASP A 330 50.11 84.06 20.92
C ASP A 330 49.47 84.56 22.24
N ASP A 331 48.39 83.94 22.75
CA ASP A 331 47.72 84.38 23.97
C ASP A 331 47.11 83.26 24.86
N VAL A 332 47.48 81.98 24.68
CA VAL A 332 46.97 80.88 25.53
C VAL A 332 48.07 79.89 25.92
N LYS A 333 48.04 79.42 27.18
CA LYS A 333 48.92 78.34 27.70
C LYS A 333 48.96 77.14 26.73
N PRO A 334 50.15 76.56 26.48
CA PRO A 334 50.30 75.47 25.51
C PRO A 334 49.43 74.27 25.87
N SER A 335 48.53 73.87 24.98
CA SER A 335 47.75 72.63 25.09
C SER A 335 48.43 71.51 24.30
N ILE A 336 48.91 70.48 24.99
CA ILE A 336 49.37 69.24 24.35
C ILE A 336 48.13 68.45 23.94
N LEU A 337 47.74 68.52 22.66
CA LEU A 337 46.66 67.69 22.15
C LEU A 337 47.23 66.37 21.64
N PRO A 338 46.64 65.21 22.01
CA PRO A 338 47.04 63.93 21.44
C PRO A 338 46.67 63.89 19.96
N PHE A 339 47.58 63.38 19.13
CA PHE A 339 47.30 63.07 17.73
C PHE A 339 47.23 61.55 17.53
N TYR A 340 46.32 61.14 16.66
CA TYR A 340 45.94 59.74 16.45
C TYR A 340 46.29 59.32 15.02
N THR A 341 47.14 58.30 14.89
CA THR A 341 47.57 57.74 13.60
C THR A 341 47.25 56.25 13.54
N THR A 342 47.30 55.67 12.35
CA THR A 342 47.04 54.23 12.15
C THR A 342 48.32 53.47 11.83
N THR A 343 48.39 52.20 12.22
CA THR A 343 49.46 51.29 11.79
C THR A 343 49.20 50.79 10.35
N PRO A 344 50.21 50.18 9.67
CA PRO A 344 49.98 49.51 8.39
C PRO A 344 48.96 48.37 8.45
N ALA A 345 48.68 47.80 9.63
CA ALA A 345 47.72 46.72 9.83
C ALA A 345 46.28 47.22 10.06
N PHE A 346 46.06 48.53 10.16
CA PHE A 346 44.74 49.12 10.35
C PHE A 346 43.79 48.78 9.19
N ARG A 347 42.58 48.33 9.56
CA ARG A 347 41.49 48.03 8.64
C ARG A 347 40.26 48.85 8.99
N GLN A 348 39.71 49.51 7.99
CA GLN A 348 38.36 50.08 7.99
C GLN A 348 37.39 49.17 7.20
N HIS A 349 37.91 48.42 6.23
CA HIS A 349 37.15 47.48 5.42
C HIS A 349 37.07 46.12 6.11
N HIS A 350 35.87 45.73 6.53
CA HIS A 350 35.60 44.36 6.95
C HIS A 350 35.62 43.45 5.73
N PRO A 351 36.29 42.26 5.76
CA PRO A 351 36.38 41.37 4.62
C PRO A 351 35.02 40.96 4.02
N GLU A 352 34.01 40.75 4.87
CA GLU A 352 32.67 40.35 4.43
C GLU A 352 31.72 41.54 4.20
N PHE A 353 31.82 42.59 5.03
CA PHE A 353 30.82 43.66 5.05
C PHE A 353 31.26 44.84 4.19
N GLY A 354 32.56 45.03 4.00
CA GLY A 354 33.13 46.20 3.33
C GLY A 354 33.41 47.33 4.32
N ASP A 355 33.46 48.55 3.80
CA ASP A 355 33.71 49.74 4.59
C ASP A 355 32.58 49.99 5.61
N LEU A 356 32.90 49.95 6.90
CA LEU A 356 31.95 50.17 8.00
C LEU A 356 31.43 51.61 8.07
N ALA A 357 32.12 52.57 7.43
CA ALA A 357 31.69 53.97 7.33
C ALA A 357 30.55 54.19 6.31
N VAL A 358 30.22 53.16 5.51
CA VAL A 358 29.18 53.21 4.49
C VAL A 358 27.94 52.49 4.99
N GLU A 359 26.87 53.22 5.28
CA GLU A 359 25.62 52.64 5.84
C GLU A 359 25.05 51.50 4.99
N ALA A 360 25.15 51.56 3.66
CA ALA A 360 24.67 50.52 2.77
C ALA A 360 25.35 49.14 3.01
N ASN A 361 26.59 49.12 3.52
CA ASN A 361 27.30 47.88 3.83
C ASN A 361 26.72 47.14 5.04
N TRP A 362 26.03 47.85 5.95
CA TRP A 362 25.42 47.26 7.15
C TRP A 362 24.24 46.34 6.82
N LYS A 363 23.65 46.46 5.63
CA LYS A 363 22.67 45.48 5.14
C LYS A 363 23.20 44.05 5.19
N LYS A 364 24.49 43.85 4.87
CA LYS A 364 25.14 42.53 4.88
C LYS A 364 25.23 41.92 6.28
N VAL A 365 25.33 42.75 7.32
CA VAL A 365 25.30 42.29 8.72
C VAL A 365 23.95 41.67 9.05
N GLY A 366 22.86 42.37 8.67
CA GLY A 366 21.51 41.85 8.84
C GLY A 366 21.26 40.58 8.02
N GLU A 367 21.68 40.56 6.76
CA GLU A 367 21.56 39.38 5.89
C GLU A 367 22.32 38.17 6.46
N LYS A 368 23.52 38.38 7.03
CA LYS A 368 24.29 37.32 7.68
C LYS A 368 23.62 36.82 8.96
N ALA A 369 23.02 37.71 9.76
CA ALA A 369 22.24 37.32 10.93
C ALA A 369 21.03 36.46 10.56
N VAL A 370 20.29 36.83 9.51
CA VAL A 370 19.20 36.03 8.96
C VAL A 370 19.72 34.66 8.49
N ALA A 371 20.83 34.63 7.75
CA ALA A 371 21.43 33.39 7.30
C ALA A 371 21.87 32.49 8.47
N ARG A 372 22.39 33.05 9.56
CA ARG A 372 22.70 32.31 10.78
C ARG A 372 21.44 31.67 11.37
N TRP A 373 20.37 32.44 11.58
CA TRP A 373 19.12 31.91 12.10
C TRP A 373 18.53 30.77 11.23
N ILE A 374 18.58 30.94 9.91
CA ILE A 374 18.18 29.91 8.93
C ILE A 374 18.99 28.62 9.12
N ARG A 375 20.32 28.71 9.30
CA ARG A 375 21.17 27.53 9.55
C ARG A 375 20.77 26.78 10.82
N HIS A 376 20.36 27.47 11.89
CA HIS A 376 19.90 26.80 13.12
C HIS A 376 18.59 26.04 12.91
N ILE A 377 17.65 26.60 12.14
CA ILE A 377 16.44 25.87 11.71
C ILE A 377 16.83 24.63 10.91
N ASP A 378 17.73 24.79 9.94
CA ASP A 378 18.12 23.70 9.04
C ASP A 378 18.92 22.60 9.75
N ALA A 379 19.60 22.93 10.86
CA ALA A 379 20.31 21.96 11.68
C ALA A 379 19.37 21.17 12.62
N VAL A 380 18.28 21.77 13.10
CA VAL A 380 17.44 21.17 14.15
C VAL A 380 16.07 20.73 13.64
N LEU A 381 15.34 21.62 12.97
CA LEU A 381 13.96 21.40 12.58
C LEU A 381 13.85 20.65 11.25
N THR A 382 14.67 21.00 10.26
CA THR A 382 14.61 20.38 8.92
C THR A 382 14.83 18.86 8.96
N PRO A 383 15.80 18.30 9.70
CA PRO A 383 15.99 16.84 9.78
C PRO A 383 14.81 16.14 10.47
N ALA A 384 14.25 16.74 11.52
CA ALA A 384 13.09 16.21 12.22
C ALA A 384 11.84 16.22 11.33
N ALA A 385 11.62 17.30 10.58
CA ALA A 385 10.54 17.45 9.63
C ALA A 385 10.62 16.43 8.49
N SER A 386 11.79 16.31 7.86
CA SER A 386 12.04 15.32 6.79
C SER A 386 11.76 13.90 7.28
N LYS A 387 12.26 13.55 8.47
CA LYS A 387 12.04 12.23 9.06
C LYS A 387 10.57 11.98 9.36
N ALA A 388 9.87 12.94 9.96
CA ALA A 388 8.45 12.83 10.28
C ALA A 388 7.59 12.63 9.02
N ILE A 389 7.85 13.42 7.96
CA ILE A 389 7.14 13.26 6.67
C ILE A 389 7.42 11.89 6.08
N SER A 390 8.69 11.46 6.03
CA SER A 390 9.06 10.17 5.43
C SER A 390 8.46 8.98 6.18
N GLU A 391 8.49 8.99 7.52
CA GLU A 391 7.90 7.94 8.33
C GLU A 391 6.37 7.91 8.21
N LEU A 392 5.73 9.08 8.17
CA LEU A 392 4.28 9.17 7.96
C LEU A 392 3.89 8.64 6.57
N GLN A 393 4.60 9.07 5.52
CA GLN A 393 4.35 8.65 4.14
C GLN A 393 4.48 7.14 4.00
N LYS A 394 5.49 6.51 4.62
CA LYS A 394 5.64 5.05 4.60
C LYS A 394 4.42 4.36 5.18
N ARG A 395 4.01 4.73 6.39
CA ARG A 395 2.91 4.04 7.10
C ARG A 395 1.52 4.35 6.51
N TRP A 396 1.33 5.56 6.01
CA TRP A 396 0.11 5.91 5.29
C TRP A 396 0.06 5.27 3.90
N GLY A 397 1.20 4.97 3.29
CA GLY A 397 1.29 4.14 2.09
C GLY A 397 0.69 2.76 2.33
N ASP A 398 1.09 2.10 3.42
CA ASP A 398 0.55 0.78 3.81
C ASP A 398 -0.97 0.85 4.04
N ALA A 399 -1.46 1.90 4.69
CA ALA A 399 -2.90 2.10 4.90
C ALA A 399 -3.65 2.43 3.59
N ALA A 400 -3.04 3.19 2.69
CA ALA A 400 -3.61 3.53 1.39
C ALA A 400 -3.68 2.32 0.46
N GLU A 401 -2.70 1.41 0.52
CA GLU A 401 -2.73 0.13 -0.20
C GLU A 401 -3.94 -0.69 0.26
N ALA A 402 -4.14 -0.82 1.57
CA ALA A 402 -5.31 -1.49 2.12
C ALA A 402 -6.63 -0.84 1.66
N LEU A 403 -6.73 0.49 1.65
CA LEU A 403 -7.94 1.23 1.26
C LEU A 403 -8.16 1.31 -0.27
N GLY A 404 -7.11 1.13 -1.07
CA GLY A 404 -7.15 1.26 -2.52
C GLY A 404 -7.77 0.06 -3.22
N GLU A 405 -7.86 -1.09 -2.55
CA GLU A 405 -8.49 -2.27 -3.11
C GLU A 405 -10.02 -2.16 -3.08
N THR A 406 -10.62 -2.07 -4.27
CA THR A 406 -12.08 -2.17 -4.41
C THR A 406 -12.55 -3.59 -4.09
N LEU A 407 -13.70 -3.70 -3.43
CA LEU A 407 -14.28 -4.99 -3.10
C LEU A 407 -14.56 -5.79 -4.37
N LYS A 408 -13.96 -6.97 -4.47
CA LYS A 408 -14.11 -7.87 -5.61
C LYS A 408 -15.28 -8.81 -5.39
N THR A 409 -16.22 -8.86 -6.33
CA THR A 409 -17.34 -9.80 -6.33
C THR A 409 -16.88 -11.14 -6.89
N LYS A 410 -17.01 -12.23 -6.11
CA LYS A 410 -16.50 -13.55 -6.48
C LYS A 410 -17.36 -14.25 -7.52
N SER A 411 -18.67 -14.08 -7.45
CA SER A 411 -19.63 -14.75 -8.32
C SER A 411 -20.34 -13.73 -9.19
N THR A 412 -19.87 -13.59 -10.43
CA THR A 412 -20.39 -12.69 -11.47
C THR A 412 -21.09 -13.43 -12.62
N ALA A 413 -21.14 -14.77 -12.56
CA ALA A 413 -21.85 -15.59 -13.54
C ALA A 413 -23.34 -15.19 -13.60
N SER A 414 -23.94 -15.33 -14.78
CA SER A 414 -25.38 -15.17 -14.92
C SER A 414 -26.11 -16.26 -14.12
N LEU A 415 -27.34 -15.99 -13.66
CA LEU A 415 -28.12 -16.98 -12.91
C LEU A 415 -28.28 -18.29 -13.69
N SER A 416 -28.43 -18.21 -15.02
CA SER A 416 -28.59 -19.37 -15.89
C SER A 416 -27.32 -20.23 -15.91
N GLU A 417 -26.15 -19.61 -16.05
CA GLU A 417 -24.86 -20.32 -16.00
C GLU A 417 -24.62 -20.94 -14.62
N ALA A 418 -24.90 -20.19 -13.56
CA ALA A 418 -24.74 -20.67 -12.18
C ALA A 418 -25.68 -21.86 -11.88
N PHE A 419 -26.93 -21.80 -12.35
CA PHE A 419 -27.91 -22.87 -12.17
C PHE A 419 -27.52 -24.14 -12.94
N GLN A 420 -27.04 -23.98 -14.18
CA GLN A 420 -26.55 -25.10 -14.99
C GLN A 420 -25.32 -25.77 -14.34
N GLN A 421 -24.35 -24.97 -13.87
CA GLN A 421 -23.18 -25.49 -13.16
C GLN A 421 -23.55 -26.23 -11.87
N GLU A 422 -24.51 -25.70 -11.11
CA GLU A 422 -25.00 -26.33 -9.88
C GLU A 422 -25.69 -27.67 -10.16
N GLN A 423 -26.55 -27.74 -11.19
CA GLN A 423 -27.14 -29.01 -11.64
C GLN A 423 -26.09 -30.04 -12.04
N ASN A 424 -25.04 -29.60 -12.76
CA ASN A 424 -23.97 -30.48 -13.18
C ASN A 424 -23.19 -31.03 -11.98
N GLN A 425 -22.84 -30.18 -11.00
CA GLN A 425 -22.15 -30.61 -9.78
C GLN A 425 -23.01 -31.55 -8.92
N LEU A 426 -24.31 -31.28 -8.76
CA LEU A 426 -25.23 -32.18 -8.06
C LEU A 426 -25.36 -33.54 -8.77
N SER A 427 -25.44 -33.53 -10.10
CA SER A 427 -25.49 -34.75 -10.91
C SER A 427 -24.20 -35.55 -10.78
N GLN A 428 -23.05 -34.88 -10.77
CA GLN A 428 -21.75 -35.53 -10.61
C GLN A 428 -21.57 -36.12 -9.21
N LYS A 429 -21.94 -35.38 -8.15
CA LYS A 429 -21.96 -35.94 -6.78
C LYS A 429 -22.90 -37.15 -6.64
N ARG A 430 -24.04 -37.15 -7.34
CA ARG A 430 -24.93 -38.32 -7.38
C ARG A 430 -24.28 -39.49 -8.11
N LEU A 431 -23.63 -39.24 -9.25
CA LEU A 431 -22.87 -40.25 -10.00
C LEU A 431 -21.74 -40.85 -9.15
N ASP A 432 -20.97 -40.03 -8.44
CA ASP A 432 -19.90 -40.49 -7.56
C ASP A 432 -20.45 -41.37 -6.43
N LYS A 433 -21.58 -40.98 -5.83
CA LYS A 433 -22.24 -41.77 -4.80
C LYS A 433 -22.78 -43.10 -5.34
N VAL A 434 -23.35 -43.10 -6.55
CA VAL A 434 -23.80 -44.32 -7.22
C VAL A 434 -22.62 -45.23 -7.55
N ASN A 435 -21.51 -44.68 -8.05
CA ASN A 435 -20.29 -45.43 -8.33
C ASN A 435 -19.70 -46.04 -7.05
N GLN A 436 -19.73 -45.30 -5.94
CA GLN A 436 -19.30 -45.81 -4.65
C GLN A 436 -20.17 -46.99 -4.19
N ASP A 437 -21.50 -46.85 -4.21
CA ASP A 437 -22.44 -47.92 -3.84
C ASP A 437 -22.30 -49.15 -4.76
N LEU A 438 -22.07 -48.93 -6.06
CA LEU A 438 -21.85 -50.00 -7.03
C LEU A 438 -20.53 -50.74 -6.76
N ASN A 439 -19.46 -50.01 -6.44
CA ASN A 439 -18.17 -50.60 -6.10
C ASN A 439 -18.24 -51.40 -4.79
N GLU A 440 -18.95 -50.91 -3.78
CA GLU A 440 -19.19 -51.63 -2.53
C GLU A 440 -19.96 -52.94 -2.77
N LYS A 441 -21.02 -52.89 -3.58
CA LYS A 441 -21.79 -54.09 -3.97
C LYS A 441 -20.99 -55.09 -4.79
N LEU A 442 -20.19 -54.61 -5.75
CA LEU A 442 -19.35 -55.47 -6.59
C LEU A 442 -18.23 -56.12 -5.79
N SER A 443 -17.64 -55.39 -4.84
CA SER A 443 -16.68 -55.95 -3.88
C SER A 443 -17.31 -57.05 -3.02
N GLY A 444 -18.53 -56.84 -2.53
CA GLY A 444 -19.29 -57.87 -1.82
C GLY A 444 -19.55 -59.13 -2.66
N LEU A 445 -19.89 -58.95 -3.94
CA LEU A 445 -20.06 -60.07 -4.87
C LEU A 445 -18.73 -60.80 -5.14
N GLY A 446 -17.64 -60.05 -5.33
CA GLY A 446 -16.30 -60.60 -5.53
C GLY A 446 -15.83 -61.46 -4.35
N ASN A 447 -16.05 -60.99 -3.12
CA ASN A 447 -15.76 -61.76 -1.91
C ASN A 447 -16.60 -63.05 -1.82
N SER A 448 -17.87 -62.99 -2.22
CA SER A 448 -18.76 -64.15 -2.24
C SER A 448 -18.28 -65.21 -3.27
N VAL A 449 -17.91 -64.78 -4.47
CA VAL A 449 -17.37 -65.67 -5.53
C VAL A 449 -16.01 -66.25 -5.14
N SER A 450 -15.13 -65.46 -4.53
CA SER A 450 -13.86 -65.92 -3.98
C SER A 450 -14.07 -67.04 -2.98
N THR A 451 -15.00 -66.86 -2.03
CA THR A 451 -15.31 -67.85 -0.99
C THR A 451 -15.81 -69.15 -1.61
N LEU A 452 -16.77 -69.06 -2.55
CA LEU A 452 -17.26 -70.21 -3.33
C LEU A 452 -16.13 -70.94 -4.08
N SER A 453 -15.19 -70.21 -4.68
CA SER A 453 -14.06 -70.80 -5.39
C SER A 453 -13.08 -71.51 -4.45
N THR A 454 -12.80 -70.91 -3.29
CA THR A 454 -11.94 -71.50 -2.25
C THR A 454 -12.58 -72.77 -1.69
N ASP A 455 -13.88 -72.73 -1.37
CA ASP A 455 -14.61 -73.88 -0.82
C ASP A 455 -14.69 -75.03 -1.82
N LEU A 456 -14.96 -74.72 -3.10
CA LEU A 456 -14.97 -75.72 -4.18
C LEU A 456 -13.58 -76.35 -4.37
N SER A 457 -12.53 -75.53 -4.34
CA SER A 457 -11.15 -76.01 -4.49
C SER A 457 -10.73 -76.88 -3.31
N ALA A 458 -11.07 -76.48 -2.08
CA ALA A 458 -10.79 -77.25 -0.87
C ALA A 458 -11.57 -78.58 -0.86
N GLY A 459 -12.84 -78.56 -1.24
CA GLY A 459 -13.68 -79.76 -1.35
C GLY A 459 -13.17 -80.75 -2.40
N LEU A 460 -12.82 -80.27 -3.60
CA LEU A 460 -12.27 -81.14 -4.66
C LEU A 460 -10.89 -81.69 -4.31
N ASN A 461 -10.01 -80.87 -3.74
CA ASN A 461 -8.64 -81.29 -3.43
C ASN A 461 -8.62 -82.30 -2.28
N SER A 462 -9.46 -82.11 -1.25
CA SER A 462 -9.63 -83.08 -0.17
C SER A 462 -10.27 -84.39 -0.66
N GLY A 463 -11.30 -84.31 -1.51
CA GLY A 463 -11.92 -85.49 -2.11
C GLY A 463 -10.94 -86.32 -2.95
N LEU A 464 -10.17 -85.68 -3.83
CA LEU A 464 -9.16 -86.34 -4.67
C LEU A 464 -7.98 -86.88 -3.84
N SER A 465 -7.55 -86.17 -2.81
CA SER A 465 -6.50 -86.64 -1.90
C SER A 465 -6.94 -87.89 -1.15
N ASN A 466 -8.15 -87.89 -0.60
CA ASN A 466 -8.74 -89.07 0.04
C ASN A 466 -8.82 -90.25 -0.95
N LEU A 467 -9.31 -90.00 -2.17
CA LEU A 467 -9.35 -91.02 -3.22
C LEU A 467 -7.97 -91.62 -3.51
N GLY A 468 -6.94 -90.78 -3.65
CA GLY A 468 -5.57 -91.22 -3.88
C GLY A 468 -5.01 -92.05 -2.72
N THR A 469 -5.28 -91.65 -1.47
CA THR A 469 -4.85 -92.41 -0.29
C THR A 469 -5.53 -93.77 -0.18
N GLU A 470 -6.83 -93.85 -0.47
CA GLU A 470 -7.59 -95.10 -0.38
C GLU A 470 -7.29 -96.06 -1.54
N PHE A 471 -7.07 -95.55 -2.76
CA PHE A 471 -6.53 -96.36 -3.86
C PHE A 471 -5.13 -96.92 -3.54
N GLY A 472 -4.28 -96.10 -2.90
CA GLY A 472 -2.95 -96.53 -2.46
C GLY A 472 -3.00 -97.67 -1.43
N LYS A 473 -3.90 -97.58 -0.44
CA LYS A 473 -4.14 -98.66 0.53
C LYS A 473 -4.73 -99.92 -0.13
N GLY A 474 -5.66 -99.74 -1.07
CA GLY A 474 -6.25 -100.84 -1.84
C GLY A 474 -5.20 -101.64 -2.60
N PHE A 475 -4.26 -100.97 -3.30
CA PHE A 475 -3.18 -101.62 -4.03
C PHE A 475 -2.18 -102.35 -3.13
N GLN A 476 -1.88 -101.81 -1.95
CA GLN A 476 -1.01 -102.50 -0.98
C GLN A 476 -1.66 -103.77 -0.42
N ASN A 477 -2.99 -103.81 -0.29
CA ASN A 477 -3.73 -104.95 0.24
C ASN A 477 -4.02 -106.06 -0.80
N LEU A 478 -3.80 -105.81 -2.10
CA LEU A 478 -3.96 -106.83 -3.15
C LEU A 478 -3.01 -108.03 -2.99
N ASN A 479 -1.96 -107.90 -2.18
CA ASN A 479 -1.01 -108.99 -1.90
C ASN A 479 -1.34 -109.76 -0.59
N ALA A 480 -2.37 -109.36 0.16
CA ALA A 480 -2.65 -109.90 1.49
C ALA A 480 -4.05 -110.51 1.65
N ASP A 481 -5.10 -109.95 1.03
CA ASP A 481 -6.46 -110.50 1.06
C ASP A 481 -7.37 -109.78 0.04
N SER A 482 -7.92 -110.49 -0.94
CA SER A 482 -8.70 -109.90 -2.04
C SER A 482 -10.07 -109.35 -1.61
N GLY A 483 -10.61 -109.81 -0.46
CA GLY A 483 -11.89 -109.31 0.07
C GLY A 483 -11.83 -107.88 0.63
N ARG A 484 -10.70 -107.50 1.25
CA ARG A 484 -10.53 -106.16 1.87
C ARG A 484 -10.23 -105.06 0.85
N ALA A 485 -9.65 -105.40 -0.30
CA ALA A 485 -9.35 -104.42 -1.35
C ALA A 485 -10.63 -103.79 -1.94
N ALA A 486 -11.72 -104.56 -2.10
CA ALA A 486 -12.98 -104.04 -2.63
C ALA A 486 -13.72 -103.12 -1.64
N GLU A 487 -13.64 -103.38 -0.33
CA GLU A 487 -14.23 -102.52 0.71
C GLU A 487 -13.54 -101.16 0.79
N GLU A 488 -12.21 -101.10 0.73
CA GLU A 488 -11.46 -99.84 0.82
C GLU A 488 -11.63 -98.96 -0.43
N ILE A 489 -11.72 -99.56 -1.62
CA ILE A 489 -12.06 -98.82 -2.86
C ILE A 489 -13.49 -98.24 -2.77
N THR A 490 -14.44 -98.99 -2.20
CA THR A 490 -15.82 -98.53 -2.02
C THR A 490 -15.90 -97.40 -0.98
N LYS A 491 -15.11 -97.44 0.10
CA LYS A 491 -14.99 -96.33 1.06
C LYS A 491 -14.40 -95.07 0.42
N GLY A 492 -13.41 -95.19 -0.45
CA GLY A 492 -12.85 -94.07 -1.20
C GLY A 492 -13.89 -93.40 -2.12
N LEU A 493 -14.69 -94.20 -2.84
CA LEU A 493 -15.79 -93.71 -3.68
C LEU A 493 -16.91 -93.05 -2.85
N ASN A 494 -17.25 -93.62 -1.69
CA ASN A 494 -18.23 -93.04 -0.77
C ASN A 494 -17.71 -91.74 -0.12
N SER A 495 -16.40 -91.63 0.15
CA SER A 495 -15.78 -90.39 0.63
C SER A 495 -15.77 -89.30 -0.44
N LEU A 496 -15.66 -89.65 -1.73
CA LEU A 496 -15.86 -88.72 -2.84
C LEU A 496 -17.31 -88.24 -2.89
N GLY A 497 -18.26 -89.16 -2.73
CA GLY A 497 -19.69 -88.88 -2.61
C GLY A 497 -20.01 -87.93 -1.46
N GLY A 498 -19.45 -88.16 -0.27
CA GLY A 498 -19.64 -87.30 0.91
C GLY A 498 -19.01 -85.91 0.79
N GLY A 499 -17.87 -85.77 0.12
CA GLY A 499 -17.27 -84.47 -0.20
C GLY A 499 -18.10 -83.65 -1.19
N LEU A 500 -18.75 -84.32 -2.16
CA LEU A 500 -19.69 -83.71 -3.10
C LEU A 500 -21.06 -83.42 -2.45
N ASP A 501 -21.51 -84.23 -1.48
CA ASP A 501 -22.75 -83.99 -0.72
C ASP A 501 -22.59 -82.84 0.30
N GLY A 502 -21.35 -82.57 0.75
CA GLY A 502 -21.00 -81.33 1.47
C GLY A 502 -21.23 -80.06 0.64
N LEU A 503 -21.13 -80.15 -0.70
CA LEU A 503 -21.48 -79.08 -1.63
C LEU A 503 -23.01 -78.89 -1.76
N ARG A 504 -23.79 -79.92 -1.41
CA ARG A 504 -25.25 -79.96 -1.51
C ARG A 504 -25.96 -79.62 -0.18
N THR A 505 -25.26 -79.82 0.94
CA THR A 505 -25.75 -79.58 2.32
C THR A 505 -25.15 -78.34 2.97
N GLY A 506 -24.11 -77.73 2.38
CA GLY A 506 -23.70 -76.34 2.61
C GLY A 506 -24.77 -75.39 2.10
N GLY A 507 -25.89 -75.32 2.83
CA GLY A 507 -26.97 -74.41 2.57
C GLY A 507 -26.43 -73.00 2.39
N VAL A 508 -26.56 -72.49 1.17
CA VAL A 508 -26.71 -71.07 0.92
C VAL A 508 -27.91 -70.64 1.76
N SER A 509 -27.66 -70.14 2.96
CA SER A 509 -28.67 -69.44 3.73
C SER A 509 -28.94 -68.14 2.98
N ALA A 510 -29.96 -68.21 2.13
CA ALA A 510 -30.56 -67.06 1.48
C ALA A 510 -31.39 -66.30 2.51
N ASP A 511 -30.72 -65.62 3.44
CA ASP A 511 -31.34 -64.61 4.30
C ASP A 511 -30.55 -63.29 4.19
N SER A 512 -30.77 -62.60 3.07
CA SER A 512 -30.90 -61.14 3.07
C SER A 512 -31.58 -60.62 1.79
N PRO A 513 -32.35 -59.53 1.91
CA PRO A 513 -33.54 -59.32 1.12
C PRO A 513 -33.30 -58.48 -0.14
N GLY A 514 -34.00 -58.85 -1.21
CA GLY A 514 -34.35 -57.94 -2.30
C GLY A 514 -33.42 -57.99 -3.52
N LEU A 515 -33.56 -59.02 -4.34
CA LEU A 515 -33.41 -58.84 -5.79
C LEU A 515 -34.77 -58.50 -6.39
N PRO A 516 -34.99 -57.27 -6.90
CA PRO A 516 -36.03 -57.03 -7.88
C PRO A 516 -35.51 -57.40 -9.27
N GLY A 517 -36.23 -58.33 -9.91
CA GLY A 517 -36.57 -58.34 -11.34
C GLY A 517 -35.50 -57.95 -12.35
N THR A 518 -35.01 -58.95 -13.07
CA THR A 518 -34.27 -58.81 -14.33
C THR A 518 -35.02 -57.91 -15.31
N THR A 519 -34.48 -56.72 -15.56
CA THR A 519 -34.78 -55.96 -16.78
C THR A 519 -33.52 -55.90 -17.62
N SER A 520 -33.68 -56.20 -18.90
CA SER A 520 -32.66 -56.52 -19.89
C SER A 520 -31.51 -55.50 -19.97
N LEU A 521 -30.26 -55.99 -19.96
CA LEU A 521 -29.02 -55.23 -20.26
C LEU A 521 -28.94 -54.77 -21.73
N ASN A 522 -29.92 -55.11 -22.57
CA ASN A 522 -29.89 -54.82 -24.00
C ASN A 522 -30.39 -53.42 -24.42
N ASN A 523 -30.65 -52.50 -23.48
CA ASN A 523 -31.11 -51.14 -23.82
C ASN A 523 -30.17 -50.00 -23.40
N MET A 524 -28.89 -50.28 -23.13
CA MET A 524 -27.90 -49.24 -22.77
C MET A 524 -26.76 -49.03 -23.77
N LEU A 525 -26.76 -49.70 -24.94
CA LEU A 525 -25.84 -49.38 -26.04
C LEU A 525 -26.52 -48.51 -27.12
N GLY A 526 -27.17 -47.44 -26.69
CA GLY A 526 -27.66 -46.39 -27.57
C GLY A 526 -26.83 -45.11 -27.41
N LYS A 527 -26.08 -44.78 -28.47
CA LYS A 527 -25.32 -43.54 -28.77
C LYS A 527 -23.86 -43.43 -28.23
N SER A 528 -23.01 -42.91 -29.11
CA SER A 528 -21.63 -43.32 -29.43
C SER A 528 -20.52 -42.82 -28.48
N PRO A 529 -19.34 -43.48 -28.44
CA PRO A 529 -18.18 -42.98 -27.70
C PRO A 529 -17.51 -41.77 -28.38
N ALA A 530 -16.90 -40.91 -27.55
CA ALA A 530 -16.09 -39.77 -27.96
C ALA A 530 -14.94 -40.19 -28.89
N PHE A 531 -14.70 -39.41 -29.95
CA PHE A 531 -13.61 -39.63 -30.89
C PHE A 531 -12.37 -38.86 -30.41
N ASN A 532 -11.20 -39.49 -30.42
CA ASN A 532 -9.93 -38.85 -30.07
C ASN A 532 -9.13 -38.63 -31.35
N LEU A 533 -8.88 -37.36 -31.70
CA LEU A 533 -8.10 -36.99 -32.89
C LEU A 533 -6.63 -37.45 -32.84
N ASN A 534 -6.16 -37.93 -31.68
CA ASN A 534 -4.77 -38.33 -31.43
C ASN A 534 -4.58 -39.86 -31.30
N ALA A 535 -5.61 -40.67 -31.56
CA ALA A 535 -5.53 -42.12 -31.46
C ALA A 535 -5.12 -42.77 -32.80
N GLY A 536 -3.85 -42.65 -33.17
CA GLY A 536 -3.28 -43.33 -34.34
C GLY A 536 -1.75 -43.35 -34.29
N VAL A 537 -1.16 -44.48 -34.66
CA VAL A 537 0.28 -44.67 -34.85
C VAL A 537 0.83 -43.53 -35.72
N ALA A 538 1.98 -42.98 -35.31
CA ALA A 538 2.66 -41.89 -36.00
C ALA A 538 2.68 -42.13 -37.51
N ASP A 539 2.05 -41.20 -38.24
CA ASP A 539 1.97 -41.05 -39.71
C ASP A 539 0.63 -41.38 -40.42
N THR A 540 -0.50 -41.41 -39.70
CA THR A 540 -1.82 -41.21 -40.34
C THR A 540 -2.57 -40.05 -39.67
N HIS A 541 -2.70 -38.94 -40.39
CA HIS A 541 -3.44 -37.77 -39.93
C HIS A 541 -4.95 -38.04 -39.88
N SER A 542 -5.47 -38.41 -38.71
CA SER A 542 -6.90 -38.52 -38.43
C SER A 542 -7.58 -37.16 -38.58
N SER A 543 -8.56 -37.06 -39.48
CA SER A 543 -9.47 -35.91 -39.60
C SER A 543 -10.83 -36.29 -39.04
N LEU A 544 -11.46 -35.38 -38.29
CA LEU A 544 -12.85 -35.49 -37.85
C LEU A 544 -13.75 -35.01 -38.99
N LYS A 545 -14.72 -35.84 -39.40
CA LYS A 545 -15.79 -35.41 -40.30
C LYS A 545 -16.96 -34.89 -39.45
N ASN A 546 -17.28 -33.61 -39.60
CA ASN A 546 -18.39 -32.97 -38.90
C ASN A 546 -19.73 -33.29 -39.58
N SER A 547 -20.83 -33.07 -38.86
CA SER A 547 -22.22 -33.26 -39.32
C SER A 547 -22.55 -32.46 -40.58
N ASP A 548 -21.99 -31.26 -40.71
CA ASP A 548 -22.13 -30.36 -41.88
C ASP A 548 -21.32 -30.80 -43.11
N GLY A 549 -20.58 -31.91 -43.01
CA GLY A 549 -19.71 -32.44 -44.07
C GLY A 549 -18.32 -31.82 -44.13
N SER A 550 -18.00 -30.83 -43.28
CA SER A 550 -16.65 -30.29 -43.15
C SER A 550 -15.69 -31.29 -42.49
N THR A 551 -14.39 -31.12 -42.71
CA THR A 551 -13.35 -31.94 -42.07
C THR A 551 -12.41 -31.09 -41.23
N THR A 552 -12.27 -31.43 -39.95
CA THR A 552 -11.35 -30.76 -39.03
C THR A 552 -10.15 -31.65 -38.73
N LYS A 553 -8.95 -31.10 -38.84
CA LYS A 553 -7.67 -31.76 -38.58
C LYS A 553 -6.90 -30.97 -37.51
N LEU A 554 -6.34 -31.69 -36.54
CA LEU A 554 -5.32 -31.18 -35.63
C LEU A 554 -3.95 -31.31 -36.29
N ASN A 555 -3.23 -30.20 -36.40
CA ASN A 555 -1.90 -30.14 -36.97
C ASN A 555 -0.84 -30.45 -35.91
N SER A 556 0.36 -30.82 -36.36
CA SER A 556 1.49 -31.16 -35.47
C SER A 556 1.97 -29.98 -34.61
N ASP A 557 1.68 -28.75 -35.03
CA ASP A 557 1.97 -27.52 -34.28
C ASP A 557 0.87 -27.16 -33.25
N GLY A 558 -0.15 -28.00 -33.10
CA GLY A 558 -1.29 -27.78 -32.21
C GLY A 558 -2.40 -26.88 -32.78
N SER A 559 -2.24 -26.37 -34.01
CA SER A 559 -3.30 -25.61 -34.69
C SER A 559 -4.40 -26.52 -35.25
N LEU A 560 -5.61 -25.99 -35.43
CA LEU A 560 -6.76 -26.70 -36.00
C LEU A 560 -7.06 -26.16 -37.40
N THR A 561 -7.06 -27.04 -38.41
CA THR A 561 -7.51 -26.72 -39.77
C THR A 561 -8.87 -27.33 -40.03
N THR A 562 -9.86 -26.53 -40.43
CA THR A 562 -11.17 -27.00 -40.88
C THR A 562 -11.36 -26.68 -42.35
N THR A 563 -11.57 -27.72 -43.17
CA THR A 563 -11.88 -27.61 -44.60
C THR A 563 -13.36 -27.86 -44.80
N ARG A 564 -14.06 -26.90 -45.40
CA ARG A 564 -15.52 -26.96 -45.59
C ARG A 564 -15.90 -27.49 -46.98
N PRO A 565 -17.12 -28.03 -47.16
CA PRO A 565 -17.59 -28.52 -48.46
C PRO A 565 -17.65 -27.45 -49.55
N ASP A 566 -17.81 -26.18 -49.17
CA ASP A 566 -17.80 -25.03 -50.09
C ASP A 566 -16.40 -24.69 -50.63
N GLY A 567 -15.35 -25.35 -50.13
CA GLY A 567 -13.95 -25.15 -50.51
C GLY A 567 -13.23 -24.08 -49.69
N SER A 568 -13.89 -23.44 -48.71
CA SER A 568 -13.23 -22.53 -47.77
C SER A 568 -12.47 -23.31 -46.68
N VAL A 569 -11.41 -22.70 -46.16
CA VAL A 569 -10.54 -23.28 -45.12
C VAL A 569 -10.43 -22.32 -43.96
N SER A 570 -10.43 -22.81 -42.72
CA SER A 570 -10.13 -21.99 -41.54
C SER A 570 -9.05 -22.64 -40.67
N LEU A 571 -8.11 -21.82 -40.21
CA LEU A 571 -6.97 -22.20 -39.39
C LEU A 571 -7.04 -21.44 -38.07
N PHE A 572 -7.18 -22.17 -36.96
CA PHE A 572 -7.13 -21.61 -35.61
C PHE A 572 -5.82 -21.98 -34.92
N ASN A 573 -5.09 -20.99 -34.45
CA ASN A 573 -3.90 -21.18 -33.63
C ASN A 573 -4.22 -20.90 -32.15
N PRO A 574 -4.33 -21.94 -31.30
CA PRO A 574 -4.67 -21.76 -29.88
C PRO A 574 -3.56 -21.08 -29.06
N ALA A 575 -2.30 -21.12 -29.50
CA ALA A 575 -1.20 -20.47 -28.80
C ALA A 575 -1.23 -18.94 -28.95
N THR A 576 -1.79 -18.45 -30.06
CA THR A 576 -1.90 -17.00 -30.35
C THR A 576 -3.32 -16.47 -30.26
N GLY A 577 -4.34 -17.35 -30.20
CA GLY A 577 -5.76 -16.98 -30.27
C GLY A 577 -6.21 -16.51 -31.66
N MET A 578 -5.37 -16.63 -32.69
CA MET A 578 -5.68 -16.10 -34.03
C MET A 578 -6.44 -17.12 -34.87
N MET A 579 -7.55 -16.69 -35.48
CA MET A 579 -8.31 -17.43 -36.49
C MET A 579 -8.07 -16.80 -37.86
N THR A 580 -7.69 -17.62 -38.85
CA THR A 580 -7.54 -17.20 -40.25
C THR A 580 -8.49 -18.01 -41.13
N THR A 581 -9.37 -17.35 -41.87
CA THR A 581 -10.28 -17.98 -42.83
C THR A 581 -9.88 -17.60 -44.26
N THR A 582 -9.68 -18.61 -45.10
CA THR A 582 -9.42 -18.49 -46.54
C THR A 582 -10.66 -18.92 -47.32
N SER A 583 -11.27 -18.01 -48.06
CA SER A 583 -12.38 -18.32 -48.97
C SER A 583 -11.90 -19.11 -50.19
N ARG A 584 -12.83 -19.76 -50.91
CA ARG A 584 -12.51 -20.56 -52.12
C ARG A 584 -11.79 -19.76 -53.22
N ASP A 585 -12.03 -18.44 -53.29
CA ASP A 585 -11.37 -17.52 -54.23
C ASP A 585 -9.95 -17.12 -53.81
N GLY A 586 -9.45 -17.66 -52.69
CA GLY A 586 -8.11 -17.42 -52.16
C GLY A 586 -7.99 -16.19 -51.26
N LYS A 587 -9.08 -15.45 -51.00
CA LYS A 587 -9.05 -14.30 -50.08
C LYS A 587 -8.97 -14.77 -48.63
N THR A 588 -8.06 -14.18 -47.87
CA THR A 588 -7.82 -14.48 -46.46
C THR A 588 -8.36 -13.36 -45.55
N LYS A 589 -8.91 -13.75 -44.40
CA LYS A 589 -9.30 -12.85 -43.31
C LYS A 589 -8.78 -13.42 -42.00
N SER A 590 -8.04 -12.63 -41.23
CA SER A 590 -7.51 -13.04 -39.92
C SER A 590 -8.07 -12.15 -38.82
N GLU A 591 -8.55 -12.76 -37.73
CA GLU A 591 -9.13 -12.07 -36.57
C GLU A 591 -8.63 -12.73 -35.28
N SER A 592 -8.42 -11.91 -34.23
CA SER A 592 -8.12 -12.43 -32.88
C SER A 592 -9.41 -12.93 -32.25
N LEU A 593 -9.41 -14.15 -31.73
CA LEU A 593 -10.51 -14.75 -31.02
C LEU A 593 -10.15 -14.82 -29.53
N ASP A 594 -10.54 -13.79 -28.78
CA ASP A 594 -10.29 -13.72 -27.34
C ASP A 594 -11.14 -14.76 -26.57
N PRO A 595 -10.72 -15.23 -25.39
CA PRO A 595 -11.50 -16.19 -24.60
C PRO A 595 -12.91 -15.68 -24.25
N GLY A 596 -13.93 -16.37 -24.76
CA GLY A 596 -15.35 -16.03 -24.67
C GLY A 596 -15.90 -15.28 -25.89
N ALA A 597 -15.04 -14.90 -26.85
CA ALA A 597 -15.48 -14.32 -28.11
C ALA A 597 -15.94 -15.42 -29.08
N ALA A 598 -16.97 -15.11 -29.86
CA ALA A 598 -17.50 -15.96 -30.90
C ALA A 598 -17.30 -15.30 -32.27
N LEU A 599 -16.93 -16.11 -33.26
CA LEU A 599 -16.79 -15.71 -34.65
C LEU A 599 -17.84 -16.43 -35.48
N THR A 600 -18.55 -15.68 -36.33
CA THR A 600 -19.43 -16.27 -37.34
C THR A 600 -18.62 -16.60 -38.59
N ASN A 601 -18.64 -17.86 -38.98
CA ASN A 601 -17.99 -18.36 -40.18
C ASN A 601 -18.85 -18.10 -41.44
N PRO A 602 -18.27 -18.12 -42.64
CA PRO A 602 -19.01 -17.89 -43.90
C PRO A 602 -20.17 -18.87 -44.15
N ASP A 603 -20.11 -20.08 -43.59
CA ASP A 603 -21.15 -21.12 -43.66
C ASP A 603 -22.32 -20.90 -42.67
N GLY A 604 -22.27 -19.82 -41.88
CA GLY A 604 -23.27 -19.49 -40.85
C GLY A 604 -23.04 -20.18 -39.51
N SER A 605 -22.03 -21.05 -39.38
CA SER A 605 -21.64 -21.63 -38.10
C SER A 605 -20.99 -20.58 -37.19
N THR A 606 -21.01 -20.80 -35.87
CA THR A 606 -20.35 -19.93 -34.89
C THR A 606 -19.29 -20.70 -34.12
N THR A 607 -18.04 -20.23 -34.17
CA THR A 607 -16.91 -20.80 -33.45
C THR A 607 -16.54 -19.92 -32.27
N THR A 608 -16.52 -20.50 -31.07
CA THR A 608 -16.22 -19.81 -29.81
C THR A 608 -14.98 -20.42 -29.16
N LEU A 609 -14.02 -19.59 -28.78
CA LEU A 609 -12.93 -20.01 -27.89
C LEU A 609 -13.42 -19.91 -26.45
N ASN A 610 -13.57 -21.04 -25.77
CA ASN A 610 -14.02 -21.06 -24.39
C ASN A 610 -12.87 -20.65 -23.45
N ARG A 611 -13.21 -20.15 -22.25
CA ARG A 611 -12.22 -19.72 -21.26
C ARG A 611 -11.35 -20.87 -20.71
N ASP A 612 -11.77 -22.11 -20.90
CA ASP A 612 -11.01 -23.31 -20.55
C ASP A 612 -10.04 -23.75 -21.67
N GLY A 613 -9.96 -23.01 -22.78
CA GLY A 613 -9.09 -23.29 -23.91
C GLY A 613 -9.68 -24.27 -24.94
N THR A 614 -10.91 -24.74 -24.75
CA THR A 614 -11.62 -25.56 -25.74
C THR A 614 -12.27 -24.70 -26.83
N LEU A 615 -12.47 -25.26 -28.01
CA LEU A 615 -13.13 -24.59 -29.13
C LEU A 615 -14.51 -25.23 -29.37
N THR A 616 -15.58 -24.44 -29.35
CA THR A 616 -16.93 -24.91 -29.68
C THR A 616 -17.39 -24.32 -31.00
N THR A 617 -17.71 -25.16 -31.98
CA THR A 617 -18.37 -24.76 -33.22
C THR A 617 -19.82 -25.22 -33.18
N LYS A 618 -20.76 -24.28 -33.29
CA LYS A 618 -22.20 -24.55 -33.45
C LYS A 618 -22.60 -24.35 -34.89
N PHE A 619 -23.27 -25.33 -35.47
CA PHE A 619 -23.69 -25.32 -36.87
C PHE A 619 -25.15 -24.86 -37.00
N PRO A 620 -25.55 -24.29 -38.15
CA PRO A 620 -26.92 -23.83 -38.38
C PRO A 620 -27.99 -24.93 -38.29
N ASP A 621 -27.60 -26.19 -38.51
CA ASP A 621 -28.49 -27.35 -38.39
C ASP A 621 -28.83 -27.72 -36.93
N GLY A 622 -28.23 -27.03 -35.95
CA GLY A 622 -28.42 -27.26 -34.52
C GLY A 622 -27.39 -28.20 -33.90
N SER A 623 -26.50 -28.81 -34.70
CA SER A 623 -25.41 -29.63 -34.19
C SER A 623 -24.27 -28.76 -33.64
N SER A 624 -23.41 -29.35 -32.80
CA SER A 624 -22.23 -28.66 -32.29
C SER A 624 -21.06 -29.60 -32.09
N THR A 625 -19.84 -29.11 -32.28
CA THR A 625 -18.60 -29.85 -32.00
C THR A 625 -17.76 -29.07 -31.01
N VAL A 626 -17.30 -29.73 -29.94
CA VAL A 626 -16.34 -29.21 -28.97
C VAL A 626 -15.01 -29.94 -29.14
N ILE A 627 -13.92 -29.19 -29.30
CA ILE A 627 -12.57 -29.72 -29.49
C ILE A 627 -11.66 -29.17 -28.40
N ASN A 628 -10.93 -30.04 -27.71
CA ASN A 628 -9.82 -29.63 -26.87
C ASN A 628 -8.50 -29.75 -27.66
N PRO A 629 -7.90 -28.62 -28.09
CA PRO A 629 -6.69 -28.67 -28.91
C PRO A 629 -5.46 -29.21 -28.16
N SER A 630 -5.44 -29.17 -26.82
CA SER A 630 -4.33 -29.67 -26.02
C SER A 630 -4.33 -31.20 -25.86
N THR A 631 -5.49 -31.84 -26.00
CA THR A 631 -5.65 -33.30 -25.83
C THR A 631 -6.10 -34.02 -27.09
N GLY A 632 -6.60 -33.30 -28.11
CA GLY A 632 -7.22 -33.87 -29.30
C GLY A 632 -8.61 -34.47 -29.04
N SER A 633 -9.16 -34.35 -27.83
CA SER A 633 -10.49 -34.88 -27.50
C SER A 633 -11.59 -34.10 -28.22
N THR A 634 -12.54 -34.80 -28.83
CA THR A 634 -13.70 -34.18 -29.48
C THR A 634 -15.02 -34.74 -28.98
N VAL A 635 -16.02 -33.87 -28.88
CA VAL A 635 -17.41 -34.22 -28.59
C VAL A 635 -18.27 -33.56 -29.64
N THR A 636 -19.03 -34.34 -30.40
CA THR A 636 -20.03 -33.83 -31.33
C THR A 636 -21.41 -34.14 -30.77
N THR A 637 -22.24 -33.11 -30.66
CA THR A 637 -23.65 -33.20 -30.25
C THR A 637 -24.52 -32.94 -31.47
N GLN A 638 -25.40 -33.87 -31.79
CA GLN A 638 -26.36 -33.74 -32.90
C GLN A 638 -27.52 -32.80 -32.52
N PRO A 639 -28.33 -32.31 -33.47
CA PRO A 639 -29.44 -31.40 -33.18
C PRO A 639 -30.50 -32.01 -32.23
N ASP A 640 -30.60 -33.33 -32.19
CA ASP A 640 -31.49 -34.09 -31.29
C ASP A 640 -30.90 -34.27 -29.88
N GLY A 641 -29.71 -33.74 -29.61
CA GLY A 641 -29.06 -33.69 -28.30
C GLY A 641 -28.17 -34.89 -27.96
N SER A 642 -27.86 -35.77 -28.91
CA SER A 642 -26.99 -36.94 -28.67
C SER A 642 -25.54 -36.81 -29.04
#